data_AF-A0A397WN45-F1
#
_entry.id   AF-A0A397WN45-F1
#
_cell.length_a   1.000
_cell.length_b   1.000
_cell.length_c   1.000
_cell.angle_alpha   90.00
_cell.angle_beta   90.00
_cell.angle_gamma   90.00
#
_symmetry.space_group_name_H-M   'P 1'
#
loop_
_entity.id
_entity.type
_entity.pdbx_description
1 polymer ?
#
loop_
_entity_poly.entity_id
_entity_poly.type
_entity_poly.pdbx_seq_one_letter_code
_entity_poly.pdbx_strand_id
1 'polypeptide(L)'
;MKSNLLKVFMVLLSLLLISLPVYAQWWDTNWKYRVPITIKENSGSSLTNYQVNITIDTQSLISAGKMRSDCGDIRFTDANGNPLSYWIESNTCNTQNTKIWVKVPSIPANGQVTIYMYYGNPSATSLSDPKNVFYFYEDWESGSVNNTIWTVTTTGTASVTNTQKYQGTYSFYTNLGGKNQQTTLSTNSGVVNCPMTCRVDFYWYMPTVSQNQATLSFSIDGTTKASSTTAITSWTLVSATNIASGTHTLTWSASTQNNKNAALTAYIDYIIVRGYASVEPSVTLGQEQTYVYITVNNYDSVTWNVSSSVESKTNSSSVSNVLMITLSSDTLTSSIANNPLYPNYTCSISPSSISITPAGSYTFNVSCVPSIVASLNPSSIIVYISSYNTSTLSLTINDPNINSVSFSCSAPSGLTCSVSPGSLSSNETATVNVSASTSISEGTYQVSITATSNTGATLTQTLTVNVLQRMKVSLSPSSITVYISSYNTSTLSLTINDPNINSVSFSCSSPSGLTCSVSPGSLSSNETATINVSVSNSVSEGTYQVNITATSNTGATLTQTLTVNVLQRMKVSLSPSSITVYISSYNTSTLSLTINDPNINSVSFSCSAPSGLTCSISPSSLSSNGTATVNVSASTSISEGTYQVSITATSNIGVTLTKTLTVNVKQVKVYFTSNTPSDGANLTYLYLPIEFYTSTNTVNIEINGINYTLTVSPNSINRVGLYYTYSSPSGLPSLQSFIGISGGYVSFRVYAIGPVVNSTEIRTVYLPPLQFYVNYLSPTPNNGTTSNLWLLQVAGEVVDNTLSQDYCYLELLNPNTSTWDNVSYLPNCNGYIYNTNLQAYAKDTGTNYEVWYRIRLVNSQGLSYIVPARVIYYSYNSQTVSIVNPSLSYQNLTYTIYNAIASGSNYIVFAPGSYRLNLVINTTGSVTFLGTGVTLQPLSVASPIITVLNGNVTIDGLTMYSKLFVVRVDNGNLVIKNSNINSDLYAIQTTSNSTVSIENSNVYGKVAGIYAVNGLSSSYIYNSKVSSNVWGIYLKDAYSVIVNYSSVDAKVFGIVIEGNSTNNVIENTNVSAKVFGIYVKSGENNIIRNSLINSEVFAVKFDSGNNVIENSIINNKKVFGIYSLANNSIRNVTIYGGLFGAYMTGNAQNLRLYGAKLGINIFGSGYIGNLSLDSGNFSIQYNGSVIIRSTNKAPSVVGSYVFVGNQIEILGSINANITFITDLTGNLSVIKIVGKLSNVISNTTTFTPQGYGIYGLYMTG
;
A
#
# COMPACT_ATOMS: atom_id res chain seq x y z
N MET A 1 9.86 41.82 56.18
CA MET A 1 9.96 40.93 55.00
C MET A 1 11.32 40.95 54.26
N LYS A 2 12.30 41.83 54.56
CA LYS A 2 13.61 41.83 53.88
C LYS A 2 14.73 40.99 54.52
N SER A 3 14.59 40.58 55.79
CA SER A 3 15.64 39.81 56.52
C SER A 3 15.61 38.30 56.21
N ASN A 4 14.43 37.72 56.00
CA ASN A 4 14.31 36.28 55.73
C ASN A 4 14.69 35.92 54.28
N LEU A 5 14.58 36.86 53.33
CA LEU A 5 14.96 36.60 51.94
C LEU A 5 16.49 36.59 51.74
N LEU A 6 17.24 37.42 52.47
CA LEU A 6 18.71 37.44 52.39
C LEU A 6 19.34 36.23 53.09
N LYS A 7 18.73 35.73 54.18
CA LYS A 7 19.13 34.47 54.82
C LYS A 7 18.80 33.26 53.96
N VAL A 8 17.64 33.25 53.29
CA VAL A 8 17.31 32.18 52.33
C VAL A 8 18.23 32.24 51.11
N PHE A 9 18.60 33.43 50.61
CA PHE A 9 19.54 33.57 49.49
C PHE A 9 20.99 33.21 49.87
N MET A 10 21.47 33.53 51.07
CA MET A 10 22.78 33.08 51.55
C MET A 10 22.81 31.58 51.89
N VAL A 11 21.72 31.03 52.44
CA VAL A 11 21.60 29.58 52.69
C VAL A 11 21.55 28.83 51.36
N LEU A 12 20.79 29.30 50.36
CA LEU A 12 20.80 28.73 49.01
C LEU A 12 22.15 28.90 48.28
N LEU A 13 22.86 30.03 48.45
CA LEU A 13 24.18 30.22 47.84
C LEU A 13 25.26 29.33 48.52
N SER A 14 25.12 29.04 49.81
CA SER A 14 25.97 28.08 50.53
C SER A 14 25.61 26.61 50.26
N LEU A 15 24.35 26.32 49.90
CA LEU A 15 23.89 24.99 49.45
C LEU A 15 24.15 24.74 47.95
N LEU A 16 24.48 25.78 47.17
CA LEU A 16 24.85 25.68 45.75
C LEU A 16 26.37 25.64 45.52
N LEU A 17 27.17 25.68 46.59
CA LEU A 17 28.58 25.28 46.60
C LEU A 17 28.68 23.88 47.19
N ILE A 18 27.92 22.92 46.65
CA ILE A 18 28.33 21.52 46.75
C ILE A 18 29.62 21.45 45.95
N SER A 19 30.77 21.34 46.62
CA SER A 19 32.00 20.97 45.93
C SER A 19 31.70 19.66 45.22
N LEU A 20 31.59 19.69 43.90
CA LEU A 20 31.57 18.48 43.10
C LEU A 20 32.72 17.61 43.60
N PRO A 21 32.52 16.29 43.82
CA PRO A 21 33.61 15.42 44.26
C PRO A 21 34.77 15.62 43.28
N VAL A 22 35.87 16.18 43.77
CA VAL A 22 37.11 16.30 43.00
C VAL A 22 37.62 14.87 42.89
N TYR A 23 37.29 14.21 41.78
CA TYR A 23 37.80 12.89 41.51
C TYR A 23 39.31 12.99 41.30
N ALA A 24 40.06 12.09 41.93
CA ALA A 24 41.51 12.01 41.74
C ALA A 24 41.83 11.85 40.26
N GLN A 25 42.76 12.66 39.74
CA GLN A 25 43.33 12.44 38.41
C GLN A 25 43.83 10.99 38.30
N TRP A 26 43.75 10.41 37.10
CA TRP A 26 44.31 9.07 36.86
C TRP A 26 45.80 9.06 37.19
N TRP A 27 46.19 8.25 38.17
CA TRP A 27 47.53 8.28 38.75
C TRP A 27 48.63 7.90 37.76
N ASP A 28 48.45 6.80 37.02
CA ASP A 28 49.39 6.32 36.00
C ASP A 28 48.65 5.53 34.91
N THR A 29 48.78 5.94 33.66
CA THR A 29 48.08 5.34 32.50
C THR A 29 48.58 3.95 32.11
N ASN A 30 49.70 3.49 32.67
CA ASN A 30 50.14 2.10 32.55
C ASN A 30 49.19 1.13 33.26
N TRP A 31 48.46 1.60 34.29
CA TRP A 31 47.36 0.88 34.92
C TRP A 31 46.07 1.19 34.18
N LYS A 32 45.37 0.14 33.71
CA LYS A 32 44.17 0.28 32.86
C LYS A 32 42.87 0.40 33.62
N TYR A 33 42.85 -0.07 34.86
CA TYR A 33 41.65 -0.13 35.67
C TYR A 33 41.93 0.43 37.06
N ARG A 34 40.90 1.02 37.67
CA ARG A 34 40.91 1.36 39.09
C ARG A 34 39.55 1.17 39.73
N VAL A 35 39.52 0.99 41.04
CA VAL A 35 38.28 0.93 41.83
C VAL A 35 38.39 1.97 42.95
N PRO A 36 37.44 2.92 43.06
CA PRO A 36 37.35 3.79 44.23
C PRO A 36 36.86 2.99 45.43
N ILE A 37 37.45 3.22 46.58
CA ILE A 37 37.16 2.52 47.83
C ILE A 37 36.85 3.58 48.88
N THR A 38 35.58 3.64 49.28
CA THR A 38 35.11 4.56 50.30
C THR A 38 35.27 3.90 51.67
N ILE A 39 36.02 4.55 52.54
CA ILE A 39 36.25 4.13 53.92
C ILE A 39 35.52 5.11 54.82
N LYS A 40 34.56 4.60 55.59
CA LYS A 40 33.79 5.39 56.54
C LYS A 40 34.24 5.09 57.96
N GLU A 41 34.55 6.14 58.69
CA GLU A 41 34.87 6.11 60.12
C GLU A 41 33.56 5.91 60.93
N ASN A 42 33.55 4.96 61.87
CA ASN A 42 32.35 4.57 62.63
C ASN A 42 32.50 4.67 64.15
N SER A 43 33.67 5.01 64.67
CA SER A 43 33.96 5.13 66.10
C SER A 43 33.79 6.55 66.65
N GLY A 44 33.68 7.56 65.78
CA GLY A 44 33.54 8.97 66.16
C GLY A 44 34.86 9.66 66.49
N SER A 45 36.00 9.04 66.17
CA SER A 45 37.34 9.59 66.39
C SER A 45 38.12 9.61 65.08
N SER A 46 38.91 10.68 64.85
CA SER A 46 39.76 10.76 63.67
C SER A 46 40.90 9.74 63.77
N LEU A 47 41.07 8.91 62.75
CA LEU A 47 42.08 7.85 62.70
C LEU A 47 43.24 8.29 61.81
N THR A 48 44.48 8.18 62.31
CA THR A 48 45.69 8.59 61.58
C THR A 48 46.57 7.37 61.31
N ASN A 49 47.11 7.26 60.10
CA ASN A 49 47.93 6.12 59.65
C ASN A 49 47.29 4.75 59.92
N TYR A 50 45.97 4.67 59.78
CA TYR A 50 45.17 3.51 60.18
C TYR A 50 45.22 2.41 59.13
N GLN A 51 45.38 1.15 59.55
CA GLN A 51 45.41 -0.01 58.66
C GLN A 51 44.00 -0.54 58.42
N VAL A 52 43.51 -0.39 57.20
CA VAL A 52 42.16 -0.81 56.79
C VAL A 52 42.25 -2.10 55.99
N ASN A 53 41.45 -3.10 56.37
CA ASN A 53 41.33 -4.36 55.62
C ASN A 53 40.28 -4.20 54.51
N ILE A 54 40.66 -4.56 53.29
CA ILE A 54 39.85 -4.49 52.09
C ILE A 54 39.74 -5.90 51.52
N THR A 55 38.53 -6.36 51.24
CA THR A 55 38.29 -7.68 50.62
C THR A 55 37.80 -7.50 49.18
N ILE A 56 38.47 -8.14 48.23
CA ILE A 56 38.21 -7.98 46.79
C ILE A 56 38.20 -9.35 46.10
N ASP A 57 37.28 -9.54 45.15
CA ASP A 57 37.27 -10.68 44.24
C ASP A 57 38.29 -10.49 43.12
N THR A 58 39.54 -10.88 43.37
CA THR A 58 40.59 -10.85 42.34
C THR A 58 40.46 -12.01 41.37
N GLN A 59 39.81 -13.11 41.75
CA GLN A 59 39.58 -14.26 40.87
C GLN A 59 38.78 -13.86 39.62
N SER A 60 37.71 -13.09 39.78
CA SER A 60 36.92 -12.59 38.65
C SER A 60 37.72 -11.65 37.74
N LEU A 61 38.56 -10.78 38.32
CA LEU A 61 39.40 -9.85 37.56
C LEU A 61 40.51 -10.56 36.77
N ILE A 62 41.15 -11.56 37.38
CA ILE A 62 42.16 -12.40 36.75
C ILE A 62 41.54 -13.25 35.64
N SER A 63 40.38 -13.86 35.88
CA SER A 63 39.64 -14.66 34.88
C SER A 63 39.20 -13.81 33.69
N ALA A 64 38.89 -12.53 33.91
CA ALA A 64 38.59 -11.55 32.86
C ALA A 64 39.84 -11.01 32.13
N GLY A 65 41.05 -11.47 32.49
CA GLY A 65 42.31 -11.02 31.90
C GLY A 65 42.72 -9.60 32.28
N LYS A 66 42.10 -9.01 33.30
CA LYS A 66 42.32 -7.61 33.71
C LYS A 66 43.43 -7.42 34.73
N MET A 67 43.85 -8.49 35.41
CA MET A 67 44.83 -8.47 36.51
C MET A 67 45.78 -9.66 36.37
N ARG A 68 47.01 -9.53 36.86
CA ARG A 68 47.96 -10.65 36.88
C ARG A 68 47.55 -11.71 37.88
N SER A 69 47.89 -12.97 37.59
CA SER A 69 47.59 -14.13 38.45
C SER A 69 48.21 -14.07 39.85
N ASP A 70 49.24 -13.24 40.05
CA ASP A 70 49.93 -13.02 41.32
C ASP A 70 49.49 -11.73 42.05
N CYS A 71 48.50 -10.99 41.51
CA CYS A 71 48.06 -9.69 42.01
C CYS A 71 49.19 -8.63 42.09
N GLY A 72 50.33 -8.87 41.45
CA GLY A 72 51.53 -8.02 41.57
C GLY A 72 51.38 -6.64 40.93
N ASP A 73 50.35 -6.46 40.10
CA ASP A 73 50.00 -5.21 39.46
C ASP A 73 49.04 -4.32 40.26
N ILE A 74 48.71 -4.68 41.51
CA ILE A 74 47.88 -3.82 42.37
C ILE A 74 48.68 -2.61 42.87
N ARG A 75 48.05 -1.43 42.92
CA ARG A 75 48.55 -0.23 43.60
C ARG A 75 47.43 0.49 44.33
N PHE A 76 47.74 1.15 45.44
CA PHE A 76 46.79 2.00 46.15
C PHE A 76 47.26 3.44 46.15
N THR A 77 46.33 4.38 45.98
CA THR A 77 46.58 5.81 46.17
C THR A 77 45.51 6.45 47.03
N ASP A 78 45.84 7.57 47.67
CA ASP A 78 44.82 8.47 48.20
C ASP A 78 44.11 9.23 47.07
N ALA A 79 43.17 10.11 47.44
CA ALA A 79 42.43 10.95 46.50
C ALA A 79 43.27 12.01 45.78
N ASN A 80 44.51 12.25 46.21
CA ASN A 80 45.45 13.17 45.57
C ASN A 80 46.44 12.43 44.66
N GLY A 81 46.33 11.10 44.55
CA GLY A 81 47.25 10.27 43.77
C GLY A 81 48.56 9.94 44.51
N ASN A 82 48.66 10.19 45.81
CA ASN A 82 49.82 9.79 46.59
C ASN A 82 49.78 8.27 46.83
N PRO A 83 50.84 7.50 46.50
CA PRO A 83 50.89 6.06 46.75
C PRO A 83 50.73 5.73 48.23
N LEU A 84 49.96 4.68 48.53
CA LEU A 84 49.74 4.15 49.88
C LEU A 84 50.43 2.81 50.06
N SER A 85 51.07 2.63 51.21
CA SER A 85 51.60 1.32 51.61
C SER A 85 50.45 0.33 51.76
N TYR A 86 50.63 -0.85 51.18
CA TYR A 86 49.65 -1.92 51.24
C TYR A 86 50.34 -3.27 51.38
N TRP A 87 49.57 -4.26 51.79
CA TRP A 87 50.01 -5.63 51.84
C TRP A 87 48.87 -6.57 51.50
N ILE A 88 49.13 -7.46 50.55
CA ILE A 88 48.24 -8.54 50.15
C ILE A 88 48.49 -9.71 51.10
N GLU A 89 47.48 -10.10 51.84
CA GLU A 89 47.57 -11.20 52.80
C GLU A 89 47.95 -12.49 52.07
N SER A 90 48.99 -13.17 52.57
CA SER A 90 49.55 -14.37 51.93
C SER A 90 48.50 -15.44 51.69
N ASN A 91 48.57 -16.09 50.52
CA ASN A 91 47.65 -17.14 50.07
C ASN A 91 46.19 -16.69 49.84
N THR A 92 45.91 -15.39 49.75
CA THR A 92 44.55 -14.88 49.47
C THR A 92 44.36 -14.32 48.05
N CYS A 93 45.43 -14.08 47.28
CA CYS A 93 45.35 -13.66 45.88
C CYS A 93 44.70 -14.74 44.99
N ASN A 94 44.04 -14.32 43.91
CA ASN A 94 43.30 -15.18 42.97
C ASN A 94 42.15 -15.96 43.64
N THR A 95 41.49 -15.30 44.59
CA THR A 95 40.29 -15.82 45.26
C THR A 95 39.18 -14.76 45.22
N GLN A 96 37.96 -15.19 45.55
CA GLN A 96 36.82 -14.27 45.71
C GLN A 96 36.96 -13.35 46.94
N ASN A 97 37.90 -13.65 47.84
CA ASN A 97 38.10 -12.96 49.11
C ASN A 97 39.57 -12.61 49.34
N THR A 98 40.23 -11.99 48.35
CA THR A 98 41.59 -11.49 48.54
C THR A 98 41.59 -10.38 49.57
N LYS A 99 42.37 -10.55 50.64
CA LYS A 99 42.47 -9.59 51.74
C LYS A 99 43.68 -8.71 51.52
N ILE A 100 43.46 -7.41 51.56
CA ILE A 100 44.50 -6.41 51.35
C ILE A 100 44.41 -5.37 52.46
N TRP A 101 45.50 -5.20 53.19
CA TRP A 101 45.63 -4.19 54.22
C TRP A 101 46.27 -2.94 53.65
N VAL A 102 45.64 -1.79 53.83
CA VAL A 102 46.13 -0.50 53.31
C VAL A 102 46.28 0.48 54.45
N LYS A 103 47.44 1.15 54.52
CA LYS A 103 47.73 2.18 55.52
C LYS A 103 47.21 3.52 55.03
N VAL A 104 46.13 4.01 55.64
CA VAL A 104 45.45 5.25 55.25
C VAL A 104 45.91 6.40 56.15
N PRO A 105 46.48 7.49 55.62
CA PRO A 105 47.10 8.55 56.43
C PRO A 105 46.15 9.26 57.39
N SER A 106 44.91 9.51 56.99
CA SER A 106 43.90 10.18 57.83
C SER A 106 42.49 9.78 57.42
N ILE A 107 41.65 9.43 58.39
CA ILE A 107 40.22 9.16 58.24
C ILE A 107 39.49 10.03 59.28
N PRO A 108 38.78 11.10 58.87
CA PRO A 108 38.13 12.02 59.82
C PRO A 108 37.03 11.36 60.66
N ALA A 109 36.87 11.79 61.91
CA ALA A 109 35.80 11.35 62.82
C ALA A 109 34.40 11.43 62.17
N ASN A 110 33.66 10.31 62.16
CA ASN A 110 32.37 10.14 61.48
C ASN A 110 32.37 10.51 59.98
N GLY A 111 33.53 10.78 59.41
CA GLY A 111 33.73 11.16 58.04
C GLY A 111 33.98 9.95 57.15
N GLN A 112 34.23 10.25 55.88
CA GLN A 112 34.63 9.25 54.91
C GLN A 112 35.81 9.77 54.11
N VAL A 113 36.66 8.84 53.68
CA VAL A 113 37.74 9.11 52.73
C VAL A 113 37.65 8.12 51.58
N THR A 114 38.07 8.55 50.40
CA THR A 114 38.16 7.69 49.23
C THR A 114 39.63 7.44 48.92
N ILE A 115 39.98 6.17 48.82
CA ILE A 115 41.25 5.72 48.23
C ILE A 115 40.96 5.01 46.91
N TYR A 116 41.97 4.75 46.11
CA TYR A 116 41.82 4.09 44.81
C TYR A 116 42.73 2.88 44.73
N MET A 117 42.19 1.74 44.30
CA MET A 117 42.97 0.57 43.92
C MET A 117 43.14 0.53 42.40
N TYR A 118 44.37 0.63 41.91
CA TYR A 118 44.73 0.49 40.49
C TYR A 118 45.22 -0.93 40.17
N TYR A 119 44.92 -1.43 38.97
CA TYR A 119 45.40 -2.71 38.44
C TYR A 119 45.36 -2.75 36.90
N GLY A 120 45.80 -3.85 36.28
CA GLY A 120 45.87 -4.02 34.83
C GLY A 120 47.15 -3.51 34.20
N ASN A 121 48.25 -3.48 34.96
CA ASN A 121 49.59 -3.21 34.45
C ASN A 121 50.44 -4.49 34.46
N PRO A 122 50.49 -5.26 33.35
CA PRO A 122 51.18 -6.55 33.32
C PRO A 122 52.70 -6.43 33.61
N SER A 123 53.29 -5.25 33.40
CA SER A 123 54.73 -5.01 33.59
C SER A 123 55.11 -4.62 35.03
N ALA A 124 54.15 -4.43 35.93
CA ALA A 124 54.40 -3.97 37.30
C ALA A 124 55.05 -5.06 38.18
N THR A 125 55.94 -4.69 39.09
CA THR A 125 56.41 -5.57 40.18
C THR A 125 55.55 -5.37 41.43
N SER A 126 55.43 -6.36 42.31
CA SER A 126 54.65 -6.18 43.56
C SER A 126 55.35 -5.23 44.53
N LEU A 127 54.60 -4.30 45.14
CA LEU A 127 55.06 -3.44 46.25
C LEU A 127 54.39 -3.81 47.59
N SER A 128 53.77 -4.98 47.65
CA SER A 128 53.10 -5.47 48.85
C SER A 128 54.11 -5.72 49.97
N ASP A 129 54.01 -4.97 51.08
CA ASP A 129 54.93 -5.06 52.22
C ASP A 129 54.21 -4.80 53.56
N PRO A 130 54.07 -5.83 54.43
CA PRO A 130 53.36 -5.69 55.69
C PRO A 130 54.08 -4.80 56.71
N LYS A 131 55.42 -4.71 56.65
CA LYS A 131 56.23 -3.92 57.59
C LYS A 131 56.00 -2.42 57.39
N ASN A 132 55.66 -2.02 56.18
CA ASN A 132 55.31 -0.63 55.85
C ASN A 132 53.84 -0.28 56.18
N VAL A 133 52.99 -1.28 56.43
CA VAL A 133 51.56 -1.11 56.72
C VAL A 133 51.29 -1.06 58.22
N PHE A 134 51.72 -2.08 58.96
CA PHE A 134 51.41 -2.25 60.38
C PHE A 134 52.36 -1.49 61.30
N TYR A 135 51.98 -1.28 62.55
CA TYR A 135 52.88 -0.67 63.56
C TYR A 135 53.99 -1.63 63.96
N PHE A 136 53.69 -2.93 63.94
CA PHE A 136 54.66 -4.00 64.09
C PHE A 136 54.17 -5.22 63.33
N TYR A 137 55.09 -5.92 62.67
CA TYR A 137 54.81 -7.14 61.92
C TYR A 137 55.99 -8.11 62.07
N GLU A 138 55.68 -9.36 62.42
CA GLU A 138 56.65 -10.45 62.47
C GLU A 138 55.98 -11.75 62.00
N ASP A 139 56.58 -12.36 60.98
CA ASP A 139 56.21 -13.64 60.40
C ASP A 139 57.36 -14.66 60.46
N TRP A 140 58.49 -14.30 61.08
CA TRP A 140 59.68 -15.15 61.27
C TRP A 140 60.38 -15.59 59.98
N GLU A 141 60.01 -15.02 58.83
CA GLU A 141 60.54 -15.45 57.52
C GLU A 141 62.02 -15.08 57.29
N SER A 142 62.63 -14.34 58.23
CA SER A 142 64.09 -14.16 58.28
C SER A 142 64.84 -15.43 58.70
N GLY A 143 64.14 -16.48 59.16
CA GLY A 143 64.69 -17.77 59.58
C GLY A 143 65.49 -17.73 60.89
N SER A 144 65.55 -16.59 61.58
CA SER A 144 66.29 -16.41 62.84
C SER A 144 65.65 -15.35 63.74
N VAL A 145 65.98 -15.37 65.03
CA VAL A 145 65.51 -14.35 65.98
C VAL A 145 66.34 -13.08 65.79
N ASN A 146 65.68 -11.95 65.51
CA ASN A 146 66.34 -10.66 65.46
C ASN A 146 66.50 -10.07 66.87
N ASN A 147 67.72 -10.09 67.41
CA ASN A 147 68.03 -9.61 68.75
C ASN A 147 67.86 -8.08 68.94
N THR A 148 67.71 -7.29 67.88
CA THR A 148 67.34 -5.87 68.01
C THR A 148 65.84 -5.69 68.28
N ILE A 149 65.02 -6.68 67.92
CA ILE A 149 63.58 -6.70 68.11
C ILE A 149 63.20 -7.50 69.35
N TRP A 150 63.87 -8.63 69.58
CA TRP A 150 63.46 -9.64 70.53
C TRP A 150 64.54 -9.93 71.57
N THR A 151 64.12 -10.07 72.82
CA THR A 151 64.89 -10.72 73.89
C THR A 151 64.25 -12.07 74.17
N VAL A 152 65.04 -13.14 74.06
CA VAL A 152 64.63 -14.50 74.40
C VAL A 152 65.40 -14.95 75.64
N THR A 153 64.67 -15.30 76.70
CA THR A 153 65.22 -15.96 77.90
C THR A 153 64.61 -17.34 77.99
N THR A 154 65.41 -18.40 78.06
CA THR A 154 64.90 -19.77 78.15
C THR A 154 65.76 -20.66 79.04
N THR A 155 65.12 -21.55 79.81
CA THR A 155 65.75 -22.69 80.50
C THR A 155 65.45 -24.03 79.81
N GLY A 156 64.74 -23.99 78.67
CA GLY A 156 64.51 -25.11 77.76
C GLY A 156 65.12 -24.82 76.39
N THR A 157 64.40 -25.15 75.31
CA THR A 157 64.81 -24.81 73.93
C THR A 157 63.88 -23.74 73.35
N ALA A 158 64.45 -22.76 72.65
CA ALA A 158 63.71 -21.76 71.87
C ALA A 158 64.46 -21.41 70.57
N SER A 159 63.77 -21.39 69.43
CA SER A 159 64.35 -21.09 68.12
C SER A 159 63.29 -20.68 67.10
N VAL A 160 63.71 -20.20 65.93
CA VAL A 160 62.84 -20.14 64.73
C VAL A 160 62.95 -21.49 64.00
N THR A 161 61.83 -22.05 63.56
CA THR A 161 61.76 -23.39 62.95
C THR A 161 60.80 -23.43 61.77
N ASN A 162 60.97 -24.38 60.85
CA ASN A 162 60.05 -24.65 59.74
C ASN A 162 59.16 -25.90 59.97
N THR A 163 59.25 -26.51 61.15
CA THR A 163 58.55 -27.77 61.49
C THR A 163 57.03 -27.60 61.61
N GLN A 164 56.60 -26.46 62.16
CA GLN A 164 55.20 -26.02 62.20
C GLN A 164 55.19 -24.51 61.95
N LYS A 165 54.17 -24.03 61.23
CA LYS A 165 53.96 -22.63 60.87
C LYS A 165 52.49 -22.41 60.53
N TYR A 166 52.00 -21.21 60.75
CA TYR A 166 50.65 -20.78 60.38
C TYR A 166 50.65 -20.25 58.95
N GLN A 167 51.56 -19.32 58.64
CA GLN A 167 51.76 -18.70 57.33
C GLN A 167 53.26 -18.73 57.00
N GLY A 168 53.61 -18.69 55.71
CA GLY A 168 55.02 -18.72 55.30
C GLY A 168 55.72 -20.05 55.56
N THR A 169 57.01 -19.97 55.88
CA THR A 169 57.94 -21.09 56.04
C THR A 169 58.29 -21.36 57.49
N TYR A 170 58.37 -20.31 58.32
CA TYR A 170 58.95 -20.35 59.65
C TYR A 170 57.96 -19.91 60.73
N SER A 171 58.20 -20.31 61.98
CA SER A 171 57.55 -19.74 63.16
C SER A 171 58.49 -19.76 64.36
N PHE A 172 58.19 -18.97 65.39
CA PHE A 172 58.89 -19.08 66.66
C PHE A 172 58.43 -20.33 67.41
N TYR A 173 59.38 -21.08 67.95
CA TYR A 173 59.17 -22.34 68.64
C TYR A 173 59.81 -22.34 70.00
N THR A 174 59.13 -22.96 70.97
CA THR A 174 59.74 -23.35 72.23
C THR A 174 59.32 -24.76 72.67
N ASN A 175 60.25 -25.44 73.35
CA ASN A 175 60.02 -26.72 73.97
C ASN A 175 60.62 -26.75 75.38
N LEU A 176 59.76 -27.02 76.34
CA LEU A 176 60.06 -27.14 77.75
C LEU A 176 59.79 -28.59 78.16
N GLY A 177 60.77 -29.22 78.81
CA GLY A 177 60.66 -30.60 79.29
C GLY A 177 61.38 -30.75 80.61
N GLY A 178 60.64 -30.68 81.72
CA GLY A 178 61.21 -30.76 83.06
C GLY A 178 60.43 -29.97 84.10
N LYS A 179 61.00 -29.85 85.30
CA LYS A 179 60.45 -29.02 86.38
C LYS A 179 60.96 -27.59 86.23
N ASN A 180 60.11 -26.60 86.48
CA ASN A 180 60.49 -25.19 86.68
C ASN A 180 61.19 -24.57 85.46
N GLN A 181 60.92 -25.11 84.27
CA GLN A 181 61.39 -24.52 83.03
C GLN A 181 60.49 -23.38 82.59
N GLN A 182 61.09 -22.40 81.93
CA GLN A 182 60.44 -21.21 81.44
C GLN A 182 61.12 -20.74 80.15
N THR A 183 60.32 -20.32 79.18
CA THR A 183 60.75 -19.52 78.03
C THR A 183 59.96 -18.24 78.01
N THR A 184 60.64 -17.12 77.87
CA THR A 184 60.06 -15.81 77.66
C THR A 184 60.61 -15.23 76.35
N LEU A 185 59.71 -14.96 75.40
CA LEU A 185 59.96 -14.15 74.21
C LEU A 185 59.36 -12.78 74.47
N SER A 186 60.19 -11.74 74.50
CA SER A 186 59.74 -10.37 74.78
C SER A 186 60.28 -9.40 73.74
N THR A 187 59.46 -8.46 73.27
CA THR A 187 59.96 -7.37 72.41
C THR A 187 60.86 -6.45 73.21
N ASN A 188 61.96 -5.97 72.63
CA ASN A 188 62.79 -4.96 73.26
C ASN A 188 62.01 -3.65 73.47
N SER A 189 62.40 -2.88 74.49
CA SER A 189 61.76 -1.60 74.80
C SER A 189 61.82 -0.65 73.59
N GLY A 190 60.71 0.02 73.28
CA GLY A 190 60.61 0.96 72.16
C GLY A 190 60.23 0.33 70.81
N VAL A 191 60.24 -1.00 70.68
CA VAL A 191 59.97 -1.70 69.41
C VAL A 191 58.49 -1.61 69.01
N VAL A 192 57.58 -1.91 69.94
CA VAL A 192 56.14 -1.82 69.69
C VAL A 192 55.65 -0.47 70.17
N ASN A 193 55.46 0.44 69.22
CA ASN A 193 54.92 1.76 69.48
C ASN A 193 53.53 1.85 68.85
N CYS A 194 52.52 2.12 69.67
CA CYS A 194 51.14 2.34 69.26
C CYS A 194 50.86 3.85 69.23
N PRO A 195 50.82 4.50 68.05
CA PRO A 195 50.54 5.94 67.93
C PRO A 195 49.12 6.33 68.38
N MET A 196 48.24 5.35 68.49
CA MET A 196 46.86 5.46 68.92
C MET A 196 46.46 4.16 69.62
N THR A 197 45.20 4.05 70.09
CA THR A 197 44.68 2.78 70.58
C THR A 197 44.92 1.67 69.56
N CYS A 198 45.55 0.58 69.99
CA CYS A 198 45.97 -0.49 69.09
C CYS A 198 45.40 -1.85 69.51
N ARG A 199 45.55 -2.81 68.60
CA ARG A 199 45.25 -4.22 68.78
C ARG A 199 46.46 -5.03 68.38
N VAL A 200 46.70 -6.12 69.12
CA VAL A 200 47.68 -7.15 68.78
C VAL A 200 46.92 -8.39 68.34
N ASP A 201 47.28 -8.92 67.17
CA ASP A 201 46.80 -10.18 66.62
C ASP A 201 47.99 -11.10 66.39
N PHE A 202 47.91 -12.36 66.80
CA PHE A 202 48.91 -13.37 66.48
C PHE A 202 48.29 -14.76 66.51
N TYR A 203 48.96 -15.73 65.92
CA TYR A 203 48.55 -17.12 65.96
C TYR A 203 49.49 -17.90 66.87
N TRP A 204 48.91 -18.71 67.75
CA TRP A 204 49.67 -19.67 68.55
C TRP A 204 49.17 -21.09 68.36
N TYR A 205 50.06 -22.04 68.57
CA TYR A 205 49.78 -23.45 68.47
C TYR A 205 50.54 -24.16 69.59
N MET A 206 49.88 -25.01 70.36
CA MET A 206 50.47 -25.67 71.54
C MET A 206 50.04 -27.14 71.55
N PRO A 207 50.67 -27.98 70.70
CA PRO A 207 50.28 -29.39 70.55
C PRO A 207 50.57 -30.24 71.79
N THR A 208 51.54 -29.84 72.60
CA THR A 208 51.96 -30.59 73.78
C THR A 208 51.88 -29.67 74.98
N VAL A 209 51.07 -30.03 75.97
CA VAL A 209 51.04 -29.39 77.28
C VAL A 209 50.63 -30.42 78.34
N SER A 210 51.35 -30.48 79.45
CA SER A 210 50.86 -31.18 80.64
C SER A 210 49.75 -30.35 81.26
N GLN A 211 48.50 -30.79 81.05
CA GLN A 211 47.31 -30.04 81.41
C GLN A 211 47.34 -29.54 82.86
N ASN A 212 47.10 -28.24 83.05
CA ASN A 212 47.12 -27.57 84.37
C ASN A 212 48.45 -27.65 85.13
N GLN A 213 49.53 -28.06 84.47
CA GLN A 213 50.89 -28.15 85.02
C GLN A 213 51.91 -27.36 84.19
N ALA A 214 51.52 -26.90 83.00
CA ALA A 214 52.26 -25.94 82.21
C ALA A 214 51.29 -24.92 81.61
N THR A 215 51.79 -23.71 81.36
CA THR A 215 51.00 -22.57 80.89
C THR A 215 51.75 -21.87 79.76
N LEU A 216 51.04 -21.58 78.68
CA LEU A 216 51.43 -20.57 77.71
C LEU A 216 50.61 -19.30 77.97
N SER A 217 51.26 -18.17 78.16
CA SER A 217 50.62 -16.88 78.35
C SER A 217 51.17 -15.82 77.40
N PHE A 218 50.30 -14.90 77.03
CA PHE A 218 50.63 -13.67 76.33
C PHE A 218 50.25 -12.49 77.23
N SER A 219 51.20 -11.60 77.46
CA SER A 219 51.03 -10.40 78.27
C SER A 219 51.51 -9.16 77.52
N ILE A 220 50.91 -8.03 77.89
CA ILE A 220 51.29 -6.69 77.42
C ILE A 220 51.62 -5.88 78.67
N ASP A 221 52.84 -5.34 78.72
CA ASP A 221 53.37 -4.60 79.89
C ASP A 221 53.20 -5.37 81.21
N GLY A 222 53.48 -6.68 81.17
CA GLY A 222 53.34 -7.58 82.32
C GLY A 222 51.90 -8.01 82.64
N THR A 223 50.88 -7.42 82.02
CA THR A 223 49.48 -7.80 82.21
C THR A 223 49.07 -8.92 81.27
N THR A 224 48.72 -10.10 81.81
CA THR A 224 48.24 -11.24 81.01
C THR A 224 46.96 -10.90 80.25
N LYS A 225 46.98 -11.09 78.92
CA LYS A 225 45.85 -10.89 78.02
C LYS A 225 45.23 -12.20 77.55
N ALA A 226 46.06 -13.23 77.39
CA ALA A 226 45.60 -14.58 77.08
C ALA A 226 46.49 -15.60 77.79
N SER A 227 45.91 -16.71 78.21
CA SER A 227 46.67 -17.84 78.74
C SER A 227 45.95 -19.15 78.48
N SER A 228 46.70 -20.22 78.23
CA SER A 228 46.17 -21.56 78.14
C SER A 228 47.00 -22.53 78.97
N THR A 229 46.31 -23.43 79.66
CA THR A 229 46.88 -24.60 80.35
C THR A 229 46.48 -25.91 79.67
N THR A 230 45.80 -25.85 78.52
CA THR A 230 45.28 -26.98 77.75
C THR A 230 45.81 -26.94 76.32
N ALA A 231 45.91 -28.10 75.67
CA ALA A 231 46.49 -28.21 74.34
C ALA A 231 45.70 -27.37 73.34
N ILE A 232 46.42 -26.63 72.50
CA ILE A 232 45.88 -25.85 71.39
C ILE A 232 46.21 -26.64 70.14
N THR A 233 45.25 -27.45 69.68
CA THR A 233 45.46 -28.49 68.65
C THR A 233 45.36 -27.98 67.21
N SER A 234 45.06 -26.69 67.02
CA SER A 234 45.15 -25.99 65.75
C SER A 234 45.60 -24.56 65.96
N TRP A 235 46.22 -23.95 64.96
CA TRP A 235 46.60 -22.53 65.01
C TRP A 235 45.40 -21.67 65.38
N THR A 236 45.49 -21.04 66.54
CA THR A 236 44.39 -20.26 67.11
C THR A 236 44.79 -18.79 67.11
N LEU A 237 43.94 -17.94 66.54
CA LEU A 237 44.09 -16.49 66.61
C LEU A 237 43.89 -16.02 68.05
N VAL A 238 44.83 -15.24 68.56
CA VAL A 238 44.71 -14.48 69.80
C VAL A 238 44.67 -13.01 69.46
N SER A 239 43.74 -12.30 70.09
CA SER A 239 43.53 -10.87 69.87
C SER A 239 43.45 -10.14 71.20
N ALA A 240 44.29 -9.12 71.38
CA ALA A 240 44.19 -8.18 72.49
C ALA A 240 43.84 -6.80 71.92
N THR A 241 42.66 -6.28 72.27
CA THR A 241 42.14 -4.99 71.81
C THR A 241 42.23 -3.93 72.90
N ASN A 242 41.93 -2.67 72.55
CA ASN A 242 41.91 -1.54 73.49
C ASN A 242 43.25 -1.31 74.22
N ILE A 243 44.37 -1.57 73.55
CA ILE A 243 45.70 -1.25 74.09
C ILE A 243 45.87 0.26 73.93
N ALA A 244 46.23 0.96 75.00
CA ALA A 244 46.37 2.43 74.96
C ALA A 244 47.44 2.87 73.94
N SER A 245 47.44 4.15 73.57
CA SER A 245 48.56 4.71 72.80
C SER A 245 49.82 4.78 73.67
N GLY A 246 50.97 4.46 73.10
CA GLY A 246 52.25 4.47 73.80
C GLY A 246 53.18 3.36 73.33
N THR A 247 54.33 3.26 73.99
CA THR A 247 55.27 2.14 73.81
C THR A 247 54.85 0.98 74.71
N HIS A 248 54.80 -0.22 74.15
CA HIS A 248 54.40 -1.43 74.84
C HIS A 248 55.46 -2.52 74.71
N THR A 249 55.51 -3.40 75.70
CA THR A 249 56.31 -4.63 75.66
C THR A 249 55.38 -5.83 75.49
N LEU A 250 55.48 -6.51 74.35
CA LEU A 250 54.75 -7.75 74.10
C LEU A 250 55.57 -8.92 74.64
N THR A 251 54.96 -9.76 75.46
CA THR A 251 55.66 -10.89 76.09
C THR A 251 54.86 -12.17 75.97
N TRP A 252 55.48 -13.20 75.40
CA TRP A 252 54.99 -14.56 75.42
C TRP A 252 55.81 -15.36 76.42
N SER A 253 55.14 -15.97 77.38
CA SER A 253 55.79 -16.79 78.40
C SER A 253 55.20 -18.20 78.41
N ALA A 254 56.06 -19.19 78.16
CA ALA A 254 55.78 -20.59 78.41
C ALA A 254 56.44 -20.99 79.73
N SER A 255 55.73 -21.71 80.60
CA SER A 255 56.30 -22.17 81.87
C SER A 255 55.72 -23.51 82.30
N THR A 256 56.53 -24.30 83.02
CA THR A 256 56.12 -25.52 83.73
C THR A 256 56.09 -25.24 85.24
N GLN A 257 55.09 -25.75 85.98
CA GLN A 257 54.90 -25.49 87.41
C GLN A 257 56.07 -25.94 88.29
N ASN A 258 56.24 -25.24 89.41
CA ASN A 258 57.39 -25.27 90.32
C ASN A 258 57.75 -26.63 90.97
N ASN A 259 57.03 -27.73 90.72
CA ASN A 259 57.25 -29.02 91.39
C ASN A 259 56.86 -30.29 90.59
N LYS A 260 56.52 -30.20 89.30
CA LYS A 260 56.05 -31.35 88.49
C LYS A 260 56.81 -31.50 87.19
N ASN A 261 57.12 -32.74 86.80
CA ASN A 261 57.66 -33.03 85.47
C ASN A 261 56.55 -32.77 84.45
N ALA A 262 56.61 -31.61 83.81
CA ALA A 262 55.66 -31.20 82.79
C ALA A 262 56.38 -30.96 81.46
N ALA A 263 55.65 -31.12 80.37
CA ALA A 263 56.12 -30.82 79.02
C ALA A 263 55.23 -29.73 78.41
N LEU A 264 55.85 -28.82 77.67
CA LEU A 264 55.15 -27.83 76.86
C LEU A 264 55.91 -27.61 75.56
N THR A 265 55.22 -27.77 74.43
CA THR A 265 55.72 -27.37 73.12
C THR A 265 54.75 -26.36 72.53
N ALA A 266 55.24 -25.17 72.18
CA ALA A 266 54.42 -24.08 71.67
C ALA A 266 55.10 -23.36 70.49
N TYR A 267 54.26 -22.82 69.63
CA TYR A 267 54.63 -22.06 68.45
C TYR A 267 53.86 -20.75 68.41
N ILE A 268 54.50 -19.68 67.95
CA ILE A 268 53.92 -18.35 67.76
C ILE A 268 54.28 -17.89 66.36
N ASP A 269 53.30 -17.37 65.65
CA ASP A 269 53.46 -16.95 64.27
C ASP A 269 52.55 -15.76 63.95
N TYR A 270 52.91 -15.02 62.91
CA TYR A 270 52.09 -14.00 62.27
C TYR A 270 51.59 -12.90 63.22
N ILE A 271 52.53 -12.25 63.88
CA ILE A 271 52.28 -11.20 64.86
C ILE A 271 52.04 -9.88 64.13
N ILE A 272 50.88 -9.27 64.38
CA ILE A 272 50.44 -8.01 63.79
C ILE A 272 50.04 -7.06 64.91
N VAL A 273 50.59 -5.84 64.89
CA VAL A 273 50.12 -4.73 65.73
C VAL A 273 49.58 -3.63 64.83
N ARG A 274 48.33 -3.27 65.04
CA ARG A 274 47.62 -2.29 64.21
C ARG A 274 46.74 -1.37 65.03
N GLY A 275 46.30 -0.26 64.44
CA GLY A 275 45.30 0.62 65.05
C GLY A 275 44.00 -0.13 65.37
N TYR A 276 43.31 0.30 66.42
CA TYR A 276 42.04 -0.27 66.84
C TYR A 276 41.02 0.82 67.16
N ALA A 277 39.89 0.76 66.45
CA ALA A 277 38.71 1.57 66.67
C ALA A 277 37.48 0.66 66.83
N SER A 278 36.55 1.01 67.71
CA SER A 278 35.30 0.28 67.92
C SER A 278 34.13 1.27 67.82
N VAL A 279 33.29 1.23 66.78
CA VAL A 279 33.23 0.26 65.67
C VAL A 279 34.33 0.50 64.63
N GLU A 280 34.90 -0.57 64.05
CA GLU A 280 35.93 -0.51 62.99
C GLU A 280 35.41 0.28 61.75
N PRO A 281 36.31 0.91 60.97
CA PRO A 281 35.92 1.54 59.72
C PRO A 281 35.27 0.55 58.75
N SER A 282 34.19 0.99 58.10
CA SER A 282 33.50 0.21 57.07
C SER A 282 34.03 0.56 55.69
N VAL A 283 34.21 -0.45 54.85
CA VAL A 283 34.74 -0.32 53.49
C VAL A 283 33.64 -0.62 52.48
N THR A 284 33.48 0.30 51.51
CA THR A 284 32.57 0.13 50.38
C THR A 284 33.36 0.24 49.09
N LEU A 285 33.33 -0.81 48.27
CA LEU A 285 33.89 -0.78 46.92
C LEU A 285 32.93 -0.06 45.99
N GLY A 286 33.45 0.91 45.23
CA GLY A 286 32.71 1.53 44.15
C GLY A 286 32.79 0.72 42.85
N GLN A 287 32.19 1.26 41.80
CA GLN A 287 32.25 0.66 40.48
C GLN A 287 33.67 0.74 39.91
N GLU A 288 34.09 -0.30 39.20
CA GLU A 288 35.33 -0.29 38.44
C GLU A 288 35.29 0.90 37.45
N GLN A 289 36.42 1.58 37.32
CA GLN A 289 36.64 2.71 36.44
C GLN A 289 37.78 2.39 35.47
N THR A 290 37.66 2.93 34.27
CA THR A 290 38.75 3.00 33.27
C THR A 290 38.82 4.43 32.77
N TYR A 291 39.60 4.65 31.72
CA TYR A 291 39.70 5.94 31.09
C TYR A 291 39.64 5.86 29.58
N VAL A 292 39.35 7.01 28.98
CA VAL A 292 39.49 7.28 27.56
C VAL A 292 40.39 8.48 27.36
N TYR A 293 41.00 8.57 26.19
CA TYR A 293 41.70 9.79 25.79
C TYR A 293 40.70 10.73 25.14
N ILE A 294 40.59 11.94 25.68
CA ILE A 294 39.89 13.03 24.99
C ILE A 294 40.92 13.99 24.43
N THR A 295 40.73 14.39 23.18
CA THR A 295 41.48 15.49 22.57
C THR A 295 40.48 16.58 22.26
N VAL A 296 40.62 17.73 22.91
CA VAL A 296 39.84 18.92 22.57
C VAL A 296 40.73 19.85 21.77
N ASN A 297 40.42 20.00 20.49
CA ASN A 297 41.07 20.98 19.62
C ASN A 297 40.36 22.31 19.82
N ASN A 298 40.99 23.20 20.58
CA ASN A 298 40.51 24.51 20.92
C ASN A 298 41.46 25.58 20.39
N TYR A 299 40.95 26.42 19.49
CA TYR A 299 41.74 27.40 18.75
C TYR A 299 41.80 28.78 19.44
N ASP A 300 40.83 29.13 20.29
CA ASP A 300 40.58 30.55 20.66
C ASP A 300 40.41 30.85 22.16
N SER A 301 41.15 30.17 23.05
CA SER A 301 41.08 30.41 24.51
C SER A 301 39.67 30.27 25.14
N VAL A 302 38.74 29.60 24.45
CA VAL A 302 37.36 29.39 24.87
C VAL A 302 37.32 28.35 25.98
N THR A 303 36.64 28.63 27.08
CA THR A 303 36.45 27.66 28.16
C THR A 303 35.39 26.65 27.75
N TRP A 304 35.80 25.40 27.57
CA TRP A 304 34.95 24.26 27.24
C TRP A 304 34.85 23.30 28.43
N ASN A 305 33.79 22.50 28.45
CA ASN A 305 33.58 21.41 29.41
C ASN A 305 33.27 20.12 28.64
N VAL A 306 33.98 19.03 28.95
CA VAL A 306 33.66 17.66 28.50
C VAL A 306 33.42 16.79 29.73
N SER A 307 32.26 16.14 29.78
CA SER A 307 31.80 15.38 30.94
C SER A 307 31.42 13.95 30.56
N SER A 308 31.71 13.02 31.45
CA SER A 308 31.29 11.60 31.43
C SER A 308 30.33 11.33 32.60
N SER A 309 29.91 10.08 32.80
CA SER A 309 29.16 9.68 33.99
C SER A 309 29.96 9.77 35.30
N VAL A 310 31.30 9.84 35.22
CA VAL A 310 32.20 9.81 36.38
C VAL A 310 32.83 11.17 36.64
N GLU A 311 33.37 11.81 35.61
CA GLU A 311 34.19 13.02 35.72
C GLU A 311 33.80 14.08 34.68
N SER A 312 33.96 15.35 35.04
CA SER A 312 33.88 16.50 34.13
C SER A 312 35.23 17.23 34.10
N LYS A 313 35.74 17.51 32.90
CA LYS A 313 36.94 18.30 32.66
C LYS A 313 36.60 19.61 31.98
N THR A 314 37.09 20.69 32.58
CA THR A 314 36.94 22.06 32.07
C THR A 314 38.32 22.66 31.82
N ASN A 315 38.54 23.23 30.63
CA ASN A 315 39.78 23.93 30.29
C ASN A 315 39.51 25.01 29.24
N SER A 316 40.45 25.93 29.05
CA SER A 316 40.40 27.00 28.05
C SER A 316 41.43 26.84 26.93
N SER A 317 42.18 25.73 26.89
CA SER A 317 43.21 25.46 25.88
C SER A 317 42.96 24.17 25.12
N SER A 318 43.72 23.92 24.05
CA SER A 318 43.76 22.61 23.41
C SER A 318 44.44 21.62 24.34
N VAL A 319 43.76 20.52 24.68
CA VAL A 319 44.35 19.50 25.55
C VAL A 319 44.09 18.10 25.01
N SER A 320 45.09 17.23 25.16
CA SER A 320 44.88 15.79 25.16
C SER A 320 44.99 15.31 26.60
N ASN A 321 43.92 14.74 27.14
CA ASN A 321 43.87 14.33 28.53
C ASN A 321 43.04 13.05 28.70
N VAL A 322 43.25 12.42 29.83
CA VAL A 322 42.55 11.20 30.25
C VAL A 322 41.23 11.60 30.91
N LEU A 323 40.09 11.08 30.46
CA LEU A 323 38.79 11.30 31.12
C LEU A 323 38.26 9.96 31.64
N MET A 324 37.82 9.95 32.90
CA MET A 324 37.46 8.72 33.61
C MET A 324 36.04 8.28 33.30
N ILE A 325 35.82 6.97 33.13
CA ILE A 325 34.54 6.40 32.71
C ILE A 325 34.26 5.08 33.44
N THR A 326 33.03 4.58 33.35
CA THR A 326 32.65 3.23 33.79
C THR A 326 32.80 2.20 32.65
N LEU A 327 32.89 0.92 32.98
CA LEU A 327 33.52 -0.10 32.12
C LEU A 327 32.68 -0.85 31.09
N SER A 328 31.40 -0.53 30.93
CA SER A 328 30.52 -1.23 29.99
C SER A 328 30.06 -0.37 28.80
N SER A 329 29.88 0.93 29.00
CA SER A 329 29.51 1.92 27.97
C SER A 329 29.22 3.24 28.68
N ASP A 330 29.74 4.37 28.20
CA ASP A 330 29.45 5.69 28.74
C ASP A 330 29.09 6.66 27.59
N THR A 331 28.51 7.81 27.92
CA THR A 331 28.26 8.90 26.97
C THR A 331 29.02 10.13 27.42
N LEU A 332 29.95 10.58 26.59
CA LEU A 332 30.57 11.87 26.78
C LEU A 332 29.63 12.97 26.30
N THR A 333 29.53 14.05 27.05
CA THR A 333 28.78 15.27 26.70
C THR A 333 29.73 16.45 26.71
N SER A 334 29.56 17.40 25.79
CA SER A 334 30.42 18.57 25.70
C SER A 334 29.64 19.87 25.58
N SER A 335 30.10 20.93 26.24
CA SER A 335 29.51 22.26 26.21
C SER A 335 30.56 23.38 26.30
N ILE A 336 30.16 24.61 25.94
CA ILE A 336 30.97 25.81 26.15
C ILE A 336 30.57 26.43 27.48
N ALA A 337 31.53 26.60 28.39
CA ALA A 337 31.31 27.11 29.75
C ALA A 337 31.53 28.63 29.85
N ASN A 338 32.45 29.21 29.06
CA ASN A 338 32.68 30.66 29.00
C ASN A 338 33.49 31.06 27.74
N ASN A 339 33.22 32.23 27.16
CA ASN A 339 33.97 32.76 26.00
C ASN A 339 34.61 34.13 26.31
N PRO A 340 35.81 34.17 26.93
CA PRO A 340 36.32 35.39 27.54
C PRO A 340 37.16 36.32 26.63
N LEU A 341 37.53 35.94 25.40
CA LEU A 341 38.48 36.72 24.59
C LEU A 341 37.96 37.31 23.27
N TYR A 342 36.75 36.94 22.83
CA TYR A 342 36.10 37.57 21.68
C TYR A 342 34.59 37.74 21.92
N PRO A 343 34.12 38.91 22.41
CA PRO A 343 32.69 39.15 22.65
C PRO A 343 31.83 39.10 21.35
N ASN A 344 32.46 39.01 20.17
CA ASN A 344 31.83 39.07 18.86
C ASN A 344 31.74 37.71 18.14
N TYR A 345 32.05 36.62 18.85
CA TYR A 345 32.02 35.26 18.31
C TYR A 345 31.10 34.36 19.15
N THR A 346 30.25 33.58 18.47
CA THR A 346 29.48 32.50 19.11
C THR A 346 30.24 31.20 18.90
N CYS A 347 30.64 30.56 19.99
CA CYS A 347 31.40 29.31 19.96
C CYS A 347 30.52 28.10 20.26
N SER A 348 30.80 26.98 19.61
CA SER A 348 30.17 25.69 19.83
C SER A 348 31.23 24.58 19.87
N ILE A 349 30.93 23.47 20.52
CA ILE A 349 31.80 22.29 20.60
C ILE A 349 31.08 21.08 20.01
N SER A 350 31.75 20.35 19.11
CA SER A 350 31.17 19.21 18.37
C SER A 350 32.10 18.00 18.38
N PRO A 351 31.58 16.76 18.53
CA PRO A 351 30.15 16.43 18.72
C PRO A 351 29.65 16.79 20.12
N SER A 352 28.37 17.21 20.25
CA SER A 352 27.78 17.59 21.55
C SER A 352 27.61 16.41 22.52
N SER A 353 27.51 15.19 21.97
CA SER A 353 27.56 13.95 22.71
C SER A 353 28.11 12.80 21.86
N ILE A 354 28.79 11.84 22.49
CA ILE A 354 29.33 10.64 21.82
C ILE A 354 29.29 9.43 22.76
N SER A 355 28.76 8.31 22.29
CA SER A 355 28.83 7.02 22.99
C SER A 355 30.20 6.40 22.79
N ILE A 356 30.79 5.90 23.88
CA ILE A 356 32.19 5.49 23.89
C ILE A 356 32.38 4.05 24.37
N THR A 357 33.44 3.44 23.84
CA THR A 357 34.01 2.17 24.30
C THR A 357 35.30 2.38 25.09
N PRO A 358 35.63 1.49 26.06
CA PRO A 358 36.84 1.59 26.88
C PRO A 358 38.14 1.73 26.07
N ALA A 359 39.09 2.52 26.57
CA ALA A 359 40.42 2.75 25.97
C ALA A 359 40.45 3.40 24.57
N GLY A 360 39.33 3.96 24.09
CA GLY A 360 39.27 4.74 22.86
C GLY A 360 39.83 6.16 23.00
N SER A 361 40.14 6.78 21.85
CA SER A 361 40.49 8.20 21.74
C SER A 361 39.37 8.96 21.02
N TYR A 362 38.89 10.05 21.62
CA TYR A 362 37.75 10.82 21.12
C TYR A 362 38.11 12.29 20.98
N THR A 363 37.82 12.86 19.81
CA THR A 363 38.17 14.24 19.49
C THR A 363 36.93 15.13 19.50
N PHE A 364 37.02 16.25 20.21
CA PHE A 364 36.06 17.34 20.19
C PHE A 364 36.72 18.57 19.56
N ASN A 365 36.00 19.24 18.67
CA ASN A 365 36.48 20.46 18.04
C ASN A 365 35.64 21.64 18.51
N VAL A 366 36.31 22.65 19.06
CA VAL A 366 35.69 23.95 19.34
C VAL A 366 35.72 24.79 18.07
N SER A 367 34.56 25.27 17.65
CA SER A 367 34.40 26.13 16.49
C SER A 367 33.72 27.44 16.90
N CYS A 368 34.35 28.57 16.58
CA CYS A 368 33.84 29.91 16.81
C CYS A 368 33.59 30.60 15.47
N VAL A 369 32.45 31.31 15.34
CA VAL A 369 32.09 32.03 14.09
C VAL A 369 32.08 33.56 14.27
N PRO A 370 32.50 34.39 13.27
CA PRO A 370 32.70 35.85 13.40
C PRO A 370 31.46 36.79 13.22
N SER A 371 31.34 37.84 14.06
CA SER A 371 31.50 39.30 13.77
C SER A 371 30.45 40.23 13.09
N ILE A 372 29.39 39.78 12.42
CA ILE A 372 28.41 40.68 11.74
C ILE A 372 26.96 40.39 12.17
N VAL A 373 26.19 41.43 12.50
CA VAL A 373 24.75 41.35 12.81
C VAL A 373 23.96 42.15 11.78
N ALA A 374 22.98 41.52 11.13
CA ALA A 374 22.06 42.20 10.21
C ALA A 374 20.61 42.02 10.66
N SER A 375 19.78 43.04 10.55
CA SER A 375 18.36 43.00 10.94
C SER A 375 17.48 43.62 9.86
N LEU A 376 16.28 43.07 9.68
CA LEU A 376 15.27 43.56 8.75
C LEU A 376 14.16 44.25 9.53
N ASN A 377 13.84 45.48 9.16
CA ASN A 377 12.72 46.23 9.72
C ASN A 377 11.87 46.87 8.61
N PRO A 378 10.62 46.41 8.41
CA PRO A 378 9.98 45.28 9.10
C PRO A 378 10.51 43.91 8.61
N SER A 379 10.50 42.89 9.47
CA SER A 379 10.88 41.50 9.12
C SER A 379 9.83 40.76 8.28
N SER A 380 8.69 41.41 8.03
CA SER A 380 7.61 40.96 7.16
C SER A 380 7.03 42.15 6.39
N ILE A 381 6.84 42.00 5.07
CA ILE A 381 6.21 42.99 4.20
C ILE A 381 5.03 42.40 3.44
N ILE A 382 4.05 43.25 3.11
CA ILE A 382 2.98 42.90 2.16
C ILE A 382 3.35 43.46 0.80
N VAL A 383 3.41 42.61 -0.22
CA VAL A 383 3.65 43.02 -1.61
C VAL A 383 2.43 42.64 -2.42
N TYR A 384 1.77 43.61 -3.05
CA TYR A 384 0.68 43.26 -3.94
C TYR A 384 1.20 42.73 -5.28
N ILE A 385 0.46 41.82 -5.91
CA ILE A 385 0.77 41.33 -7.26
C ILE A 385 0.97 42.51 -8.21
N SER A 386 2.00 42.46 -9.05
CA SER A 386 2.46 43.55 -9.94
C SER A 386 2.90 44.85 -9.24
N SER A 387 3.21 44.78 -7.95
CA SER A 387 3.73 45.88 -7.14
C SER A 387 5.05 45.50 -6.46
N TYR A 388 5.63 46.45 -5.74
CA TYR A 388 6.79 46.23 -4.89
C TYR A 388 6.56 46.81 -3.50
N ASN A 389 7.28 46.28 -2.53
CA ASN A 389 7.40 46.87 -1.21
C ASN A 389 8.83 46.66 -0.70
N THR A 390 9.20 47.41 0.33
CA THR A 390 10.59 47.53 0.77
C THR A 390 10.73 47.22 2.25
N SER A 391 11.83 46.58 2.63
CA SER A 391 12.26 46.46 4.03
C SER A 391 13.62 47.12 4.21
N THR A 392 13.87 47.70 5.38
CA THR A 392 15.18 48.27 5.69
C THR A 392 16.06 47.20 6.32
N LEU A 393 17.22 46.96 5.72
CA LEU A 393 18.27 46.09 6.23
C LEU A 393 19.31 46.95 6.96
N SER A 394 19.41 46.78 8.28
CA SER A 394 20.42 47.45 9.11
C SER A 394 21.56 46.51 9.40
N LEU A 395 22.80 46.97 9.21
CA LEU A 395 24.02 46.21 9.44
C LEU A 395 24.83 46.79 10.60
N THR A 396 25.20 45.94 11.55
CA THR A 396 26.18 46.26 12.60
C THR A 396 27.37 45.33 12.46
N ILE A 397 28.55 45.92 12.28
CA ILE A 397 29.81 45.18 12.18
C ILE A 397 30.54 45.34 13.51
N ASN A 398 30.73 44.24 14.22
CA ASN A 398 31.34 44.26 15.55
C ASN A 398 32.86 43.99 15.50
N ASP A 399 33.40 43.69 14.34
CA ASP A 399 34.82 43.39 14.12
C ASP A 399 35.51 44.52 13.35
N PRO A 400 36.53 45.16 13.94
CA PRO A 400 37.20 46.30 13.33
C PRO A 400 37.99 45.93 12.07
N ASN A 401 38.23 44.64 11.78
CA ASN A 401 38.91 44.21 10.55
C ASN A 401 37.96 44.07 9.34
N ILE A 402 36.65 44.19 9.56
CA ILE A 402 35.65 44.14 8.50
C ILE A 402 35.26 45.57 8.14
N ASN A 403 35.67 46.01 6.95
CA ASN A 403 35.43 47.38 6.48
C ASN A 403 34.27 47.49 5.47
N SER A 404 33.82 46.37 4.90
CA SER A 404 32.68 46.32 3.98
C SER A 404 32.03 44.94 3.95
N VAL A 405 30.71 44.92 3.76
CA VAL A 405 29.89 43.72 3.63
C VAL A 405 29.03 43.85 2.38
N SER A 406 29.18 42.92 1.44
CA SER A 406 28.41 42.83 0.20
C SER A 406 27.15 42.00 0.39
N PHE A 407 26.06 42.33 -0.32
CA PHE A 407 24.78 41.63 -0.19
C PHE A 407 24.36 41.00 -1.52
N SER A 408 23.85 39.78 -1.43
CA SER A 408 23.12 39.12 -2.52
C SER A 408 21.71 38.78 -2.05
N CYS A 409 20.73 38.82 -2.96
CA CYS A 409 19.36 38.46 -2.64
C CYS A 409 18.86 37.34 -3.54
N SER A 410 18.23 36.33 -2.93
CA SER A 410 17.62 35.19 -3.61
C SER A 410 16.13 35.15 -3.27
N ALA A 411 15.29 35.07 -4.32
CA ALA A 411 13.85 35.06 -4.19
C ALA A 411 13.24 33.87 -4.96
N PRO A 412 12.13 33.27 -4.48
CA PRO A 412 11.38 32.24 -5.19
C PRO A 412 10.82 32.74 -6.53
N SER A 413 10.56 31.79 -7.45
CA SER A 413 9.96 32.10 -8.75
C SER A 413 8.67 32.92 -8.61
N GLY A 414 8.62 34.06 -9.28
CA GLY A 414 7.50 35.00 -9.24
C GLY A 414 7.70 36.20 -8.32
N LEU A 415 8.75 36.19 -7.48
CA LEU A 415 9.26 37.37 -6.77
C LEU A 415 10.61 37.77 -7.38
N THR A 416 10.91 39.06 -7.40
CA THR A 416 12.27 39.57 -7.58
C THR A 416 12.72 40.27 -6.32
N CYS A 417 14.01 40.18 -5.99
CA CYS A 417 14.60 40.88 -4.86
C CYS A 417 15.90 41.57 -5.25
N SER A 418 16.11 42.77 -4.73
CA SER A 418 17.37 43.50 -4.83
C SER A 418 17.69 44.22 -3.52
N VAL A 419 18.97 44.41 -3.24
CA VAL A 419 19.46 45.18 -2.08
C VAL A 419 20.21 46.39 -2.59
N SER A 420 19.86 47.59 -2.15
CA SER A 420 20.49 48.84 -2.57
C SER A 420 20.75 49.76 -1.38
N PRO A 421 22.00 50.20 -1.14
CA PRO A 421 23.22 49.84 -1.89
C PRO A 421 23.62 48.36 -1.68
N GLY A 422 24.29 47.77 -2.69
CA GLY A 422 24.67 46.34 -2.70
C GLY A 422 25.82 45.97 -1.77
N SER A 423 26.38 46.95 -1.05
CA SER A 423 27.37 46.76 0.00
C SER A 423 27.22 47.85 1.05
N LEU A 424 27.46 47.52 2.32
CA LEU A 424 27.40 48.44 3.46
C LEU A 424 28.68 48.36 4.29
N SER A 425 29.04 49.48 4.92
CA SER A 425 29.98 49.58 6.04
C SER A 425 29.22 49.60 7.38
N SER A 426 29.94 49.64 8.52
CA SER A 426 29.31 49.48 9.84
C SER A 426 28.30 50.59 10.16
N ASN A 427 27.12 50.22 10.67
CA ASN A 427 26.00 51.10 11.01
C ASN A 427 25.30 51.80 9.84
N GLU A 428 25.56 51.37 8.60
CA GLU A 428 24.78 51.79 7.45
C GLU A 428 23.55 50.90 7.23
N THR A 429 22.60 51.39 6.46
CA THR A 429 21.37 50.67 6.10
C THR A 429 21.23 50.54 4.59
N ALA A 430 20.64 49.44 4.14
CA ALA A 430 20.26 49.21 2.75
C ALA A 430 18.76 48.96 2.64
N THR A 431 18.19 49.28 1.49
CA THR A 431 16.81 48.96 1.16
C THR A 431 16.76 47.62 0.44
N VAL A 432 16.01 46.67 1.00
CA VAL A 432 15.64 45.42 0.34
C VAL A 432 14.34 45.64 -0.41
N ASN A 433 14.42 45.72 -1.74
CA ASN A 433 13.27 45.87 -2.62
C ASN A 433 12.79 44.49 -3.06
N VAL A 434 11.54 44.16 -2.77
CA VAL A 434 10.90 42.95 -3.28
C VAL A 434 9.72 43.32 -4.15
N SER A 435 9.66 42.78 -5.37
CA SER A 435 8.53 42.95 -6.28
C SER A 435 7.88 41.63 -6.65
N ALA A 436 6.56 41.65 -6.82
CA ALA A 436 5.76 40.48 -7.19
C ALA A 436 5.37 40.56 -8.66
N SER A 437 5.64 39.49 -9.41
CA SER A 437 5.21 39.33 -10.80
C SER A 437 3.68 39.24 -10.92
N THR A 438 3.14 39.30 -12.13
CA THR A 438 1.70 39.10 -12.40
C THR A 438 1.26 37.64 -12.29
N SER A 439 2.19 36.69 -12.29
CA SER A 439 1.91 35.24 -12.32
C SER A 439 2.02 34.54 -10.96
N ILE A 440 2.48 35.25 -9.92
CA ILE A 440 2.62 34.67 -8.58
C ILE A 440 1.25 34.56 -7.90
N SER A 441 1.01 33.43 -7.22
CA SER A 441 -0.21 33.21 -6.43
C SER A 441 -0.16 33.95 -5.10
N GLU A 442 -1.32 34.30 -4.55
CA GLU A 442 -1.44 34.79 -3.16
C GLU A 442 -0.84 33.77 -2.19
N GLY A 443 -0.11 34.26 -1.19
CA GLY A 443 0.54 33.40 -0.21
C GLY A 443 1.73 34.04 0.49
N THR A 444 2.29 33.32 1.45
CA THR A 444 3.47 33.74 2.21
C THR A 444 4.73 33.13 1.60
N TYR A 445 5.67 33.97 1.20
CA TYR A 445 6.95 33.58 0.60
C TYR A 445 8.11 34.04 1.50
N GLN A 446 9.27 33.43 1.31
CA GLN A 446 10.51 33.80 2.00
C GLN A 446 11.56 34.23 0.99
N VAL A 447 12.18 35.38 1.24
CA VAL A 447 13.28 35.93 0.45
C VAL A 447 14.53 35.92 1.32
N SER A 448 15.63 35.36 0.80
CA SER A 448 16.89 35.21 1.53
C SER A 448 17.90 36.26 1.09
N ILE A 449 18.41 37.03 2.05
CA ILE A 449 19.45 38.04 1.86
C ILE A 449 20.74 37.48 2.46
N THR A 450 21.76 37.26 1.63
CA THR A 450 23.07 36.76 2.08
C THR A 450 24.07 37.92 2.08
N ALA A 451 24.55 38.26 3.26
CA ALA A 451 25.62 39.23 3.52
C ALA A 451 26.97 38.49 3.51
N THR A 452 27.99 39.05 2.84
CA THR A 452 29.35 38.48 2.74
C THR A 452 30.38 39.57 3.02
N SER A 453 31.17 39.41 4.08
CA SER A 453 32.23 40.35 4.46
C SER A 453 33.42 40.33 3.50
N ASN A 454 34.23 41.39 3.52
CA ASN A 454 35.54 41.42 2.84
C ASN A 454 36.55 40.38 3.36
N THR A 455 36.27 39.74 4.50
CA THR A 455 37.06 38.64 5.09
C THR A 455 36.49 37.25 4.78
N GLY A 456 35.38 37.18 4.04
CA GLY A 456 34.73 35.92 3.63
C GLY A 456 33.69 35.37 4.62
N ALA A 457 33.38 36.06 5.71
CA ALA A 457 32.32 35.67 6.64
C ALA A 457 30.94 35.94 6.02
N THR A 458 30.02 34.96 6.10
CA THR A 458 28.67 35.07 5.52
C THR A 458 27.57 35.00 6.57
N LEU A 459 26.55 35.86 6.45
CA LEU A 459 25.32 35.86 7.28
C LEU A 459 24.08 35.86 6.36
N THR A 460 23.11 34.99 6.60
CA THR A 460 21.84 34.97 5.83
C THR A 460 20.67 35.44 6.69
N GLN A 461 19.90 36.41 6.21
CA GLN A 461 18.65 36.87 6.80
C GLN A 461 17.46 36.56 5.90
N THR A 462 16.33 36.20 6.50
CA THR A 462 15.10 35.86 5.77
C THR A 462 14.04 36.95 5.96
N LEU A 463 13.57 37.52 4.87
CA LEU A 463 12.42 38.43 4.81
C LEU A 463 11.15 37.64 4.48
N THR A 464 10.12 37.75 5.31
CA THR A 464 8.80 37.19 5.01
C THR A 464 8.03 38.14 4.09
N VAL A 465 7.48 37.63 2.98
CA VAL A 465 6.76 38.41 1.98
C VAL A 465 5.37 37.83 1.80
N ASN A 466 4.37 38.54 2.30
CA ASN A 466 2.97 38.18 2.10
C ASN A 466 2.48 38.81 0.80
N VAL A 467 2.26 37.98 -0.22
CA VAL A 467 1.77 38.43 -1.50
C VAL A 467 0.25 38.41 -1.49
N LEU A 468 -0.38 39.56 -1.70
CA LEU A 468 -1.85 39.71 -1.73
C LEU A 468 -2.32 40.24 -3.10
N GLN A 469 -3.57 39.96 -3.45
CA GLN A 469 -4.23 40.65 -4.56
C GLN A 469 -4.52 42.12 -4.19
N ARG A 470 -4.38 43.04 -5.15
CA ARG A 470 -4.64 44.49 -4.94
C ARG A 470 -6.11 44.78 -4.62
N MET A 471 -7.01 43.99 -5.18
CA MET A 471 -8.46 44.08 -5.00
C MET A 471 -9.08 42.70 -5.14
N LYS A 472 -10.25 42.50 -4.54
CA LYS A 472 -11.03 41.27 -4.58
C LYS A 472 -12.45 41.60 -5.02
N VAL A 473 -12.94 40.82 -5.98
CA VAL A 473 -14.32 40.92 -6.49
C VAL A 473 -15.03 39.61 -6.15
N SER A 474 -16.20 39.70 -5.54
CA SER A 474 -17.05 38.53 -5.24
C SER A 474 -18.43 38.69 -5.87
N LEU A 475 -18.98 37.57 -6.34
CA LEU A 475 -20.31 37.51 -6.94
C LEU A 475 -21.25 36.71 -6.05
N SER A 476 -22.43 37.25 -5.77
CA SER A 476 -23.47 36.60 -4.97
C SER A 476 -24.83 36.77 -5.63
N PRO A 477 -25.43 35.71 -6.19
CA PRO A 477 -24.85 34.38 -6.37
C PRO A 477 -23.80 34.33 -7.51
N SER A 478 -22.82 33.42 -7.41
CA SER A 478 -21.80 33.18 -8.45
C SER A 478 -22.31 32.41 -9.67
N SER A 479 -23.55 31.92 -9.61
CA SER A 479 -24.30 31.37 -10.72
C SER A 479 -25.74 31.88 -10.72
N ILE A 480 -26.24 32.32 -11.87
CA ILE A 480 -27.64 32.71 -12.06
C ILE A 480 -28.31 31.82 -13.11
N THR A 481 -29.61 31.59 -12.95
CA THR A 481 -30.45 30.99 -14.00
C THR A 481 -31.19 32.11 -14.71
N VAL A 482 -31.04 32.19 -16.03
CA VAL A 482 -31.73 33.18 -16.86
C VAL A 482 -32.55 32.44 -17.89
N TYR A 483 -33.84 32.71 -17.95
CA TYR A 483 -34.67 32.11 -18.99
C TYR A 483 -34.49 32.82 -20.34
N ILE A 484 -34.68 32.11 -21.45
CA ILE A 484 -34.67 32.71 -22.79
C ILE A 484 -35.65 33.90 -22.86
N SER A 485 -35.20 34.99 -23.50
CA SER A 485 -35.93 36.28 -23.55
C SER A 485 -36.26 36.84 -22.15
N SER A 486 -35.36 36.65 -21.20
CA SER A 486 -35.44 37.19 -19.84
C SER A 486 -34.09 37.76 -19.41
N TYR A 487 -34.07 38.33 -18.22
CA TYR A 487 -32.86 38.70 -17.51
C TYR A 487 -32.87 38.17 -16.08
N ASN A 488 -31.70 38.08 -15.47
CA ASN A 488 -31.53 37.88 -14.04
C ASN A 488 -30.28 38.61 -13.58
N THR A 489 -30.16 38.85 -12.28
CA THR A 489 -29.11 39.68 -11.71
C THR A 489 -28.24 38.95 -10.70
N SER A 490 -26.97 39.34 -10.60
CA SER A 490 -26.06 38.93 -9.53
C SER A 490 -25.47 40.17 -8.86
N THR A 491 -25.26 40.10 -7.55
CA THR A 491 -24.60 41.19 -6.81
C THR A 491 -23.10 41.02 -6.89
N LEU A 492 -22.42 42.06 -7.35
CA LEU A 492 -20.97 42.21 -7.31
C LEU A 492 -20.60 42.99 -6.06
N SER A 493 -19.65 42.48 -5.27
CA SER A 493 -19.06 43.20 -4.13
C SER A 493 -17.56 43.36 -4.35
N LEU A 494 -17.05 44.55 -4.03
CA LEU A 494 -15.64 44.91 -4.18
C LEU A 494 -15.00 45.13 -2.81
N THR A 495 -13.88 44.46 -2.56
CA THR A 495 -12.97 44.78 -1.45
C THR A 495 -11.65 45.25 -2.03
N ILE A 496 -11.18 46.42 -1.61
CA ILE A 496 -9.88 46.94 -2.03
C ILE A 496 -8.89 46.68 -0.89
N ASN A 497 -7.80 45.97 -1.20
CA ASN A 497 -6.74 45.70 -0.22
C ASN A 497 -5.62 46.73 -0.35
N ASP A 498 -5.32 47.17 -1.57
CA ASP A 498 -4.29 48.17 -1.83
C ASP A 498 -4.81 49.59 -1.52
N PRO A 499 -4.27 50.29 -0.52
CA PRO A 499 -4.72 51.63 -0.12
C PRO A 499 -4.52 52.69 -1.22
N ASN A 500 -3.76 52.40 -2.28
CA ASN A 500 -3.57 53.31 -3.42
C ASN A 500 -4.70 53.23 -4.46
N ILE A 501 -5.62 52.26 -4.33
CA ILE A 501 -6.80 52.14 -5.20
C ILE A 501 -7.97 52.83 -4.51
N ASN A 502 -8.53 53.84 -5.16
CA ASN A 502 -9.67 54.60 -4.63
C ASN A 502 -10.95 54.43 -5.47
N SER A 503 -10.84 53.90 -6.69
CA SER A 503 -11.97 53.58 -7.56
C SER A 503 -11.64 52.42 -8.49
N VAL A 504 -12.62 51.56 -8.75
CA VAL A 504 -12.53 50.42 -9.68
C VAL A 504 -13.70 50.47 -10.65
N SER A 505 -13.39 50.52 -11.94
CA SER A 505 -14.36 50.46 -13.04
C SER A 505 -14.63 49.02 -13.47
N PHE A 506 -15.85 48.71 -13.89
CA PHE A 506 -16.25 47.36 -14.30
C PHE A 506 -16.70 47.35 -15.76
N SER A 507 -16.20 46.37 -16.51
CA SER A 507 -16.68 46.03 -17.84
C SER A 507 -17.19 44.60 -17.84
N CYS A 508 -18.18 44.31 -18.67
CA CYS A 508 -18.74 42.98 -18.82
C CYS A 508 -18.63 42.49 -20.26
N SER A 509 -18.20 41.25 -20.44
CA SER A 509 -18.12 40.59 -21.75
C SER A 509 -18.89 39.27 -21.71
N SER A 510 -19.72 39.05 -22.73
CA SER A 510 -20.60 37.89 -22.83
C SER A 510 -20.49 37.22 -24.21
N PRO A 511 -20.70 35.90 -24.31
CA PRO A 511 -20.83 35.20 -25.57
C PRO A 511 -21.98 35.72 -26.43
N SER A 512 -21.94 35.44 -27.74
CA SER A 512 -22.97 35.85 -28.70
C SER A 512 -24.37 35.40 -28.26
N GLY A 513 -25.32 36.34 -28.19
CA GLY A 513 -26.71 36.09 -27.80
C GLY A 513 -27.02 36.35 -26.31
N LEU A 514 -26.02 36.53 -25.45
CA LEU A 514 -26.17 37.09 -24.11
C LEU A 514 -25.73 38.55 -24.12
N THR A 515 -26.42 39.40 -23.35
CA THR A 515 -25.92 40.75 -23.03
C THR A 515 -25.70 40.86 -21.53
N CYS A 516 -24.67 41.60 -21.13
CA CYS A 516 -24.34 41.84 -19.74
C CYS A 516 -24.03 43.31 -19.49
N SER A 517 -24.51 43.85 -18.38
CA SER A 517 -24.19 45.19 -17.88
C SER A 517 -23.91 45.17 -16.38
N VAL A 518 -23.13 46.14 -15.90
CA VAL A 518 -22.82 46.34 -14.47
C VAL A 518 -23.26 47.74 -14.08
N SER A 519 -24.06 47.86 -13.02
CA SER A 519 -24.60 49.15 -12.56
C SER A 519 -24.57 49.24 -11.03
N PRO A 520 -23.90 50.25 -10.44
CA PRO A 520 -23.09 51.28 -11.11
C PRO A 520 -21.81 50.70 -11.76
N GLY A 521 -21.33 51.35 -12.81
CA GLY A 521 -20.16 50.89 -13.60
C GLY A 521 -18.80 51.12 -12.93
N SER A 522 -18.77 51.74 -11.75
CA SER A 522 -17.58 51.94 -10.95
C SER A 522 -17.93 51.93 -9.46
N LEU A 523 -17.06 51.36 -8.63
CA LEU A 523 -17.23 51.24 -7.18
C LEU A 523 -15.99 51.72 -6.42
N SER A 524 -16.21 52.19 -5.20
CA SER A 524 -15.20 52.36 -4.16
C SER A 524 -15.22 51.18 -3.17
N SER A 525 -14.31 51.16 -2.19
CA SER A 525 -14.12 49.97 -1.33
C SER A 525 -15.38 49.64 -0.52
N ASN A 526 -15.74 48.35 -0.49
CA ASN A 526 -16.90 47.79 0.21
C ASN A 526 -18.26 48.23 -0.33
N GLU A 527 -18.31 48.85 -1.50
CA GLU A 527 -19.56 49.08 -2.23
C GLU A 527 -19.94 47.86 -3.09
N THR A 528 -21.19 47.85 -3.55
CA THR A 528 -21.74 46.78 -4.38
C THR A 528 -22.35 47.32 -5.66
N ALA A 529 -22.31 46.51 -6.73
CA ALA A 529 -22.98 46.77 -7.99
C ALA A 529 -23.86 45.59 -8.39
N THR A 530 -24.85 45.85 -9.23
CA THR A 530 -25.71 44.81 -9.81
C THR A 530 -25.20 44.47 -11.20
N ILE A 531 -24.87 43.20 -11.42
CA ILE A 531 -24.65 42.64 -12.76
C ILE A 531 -26.01 42.21 -13.30
N ASN A 532 -26.41 42.74 -14.44
CA ASN A 532 -27.60 42.31 -15.16
C ASN A 532 -27.20 41.52 -16.39
N VAL A 533 -27.69 40.28 -16.50
CA VAL A 533 -27.48 39.43 -17.69
C VAL A 533 -28.83 39.13 -18.32
N SER A 534 -28.97 39.45 -19.61
CA SER A 534 -30.14 39.09 -20.40
C SER A 534 -29.79 38.13 -21.54
N VAL A 535 -30.75 37.28 -21.89
CA VAL A 535 -30.60 36.20 -22.86
C VAL A 535 -31.56 36.43 -24.02
N SER A 536 -31.04 36.46 -25.26
CA SER A 536 -31.85 36.58 -26.48
C SER A 536 -32.58 35.28 -26.85
N ASN A 537 -33.54 35.37 -27.77
CA ASN A 537 -34.36 34.24 -28.22
C ASN A 537 -33.61 33.17 -29.05
N SER A 538 -32.39 33.46 -29.52
CA SER A 538 -31.61 32.57 -30.40
C SER A 538 -30.63 31.67 -29.63
N VAL A 539 -30.56 31.78 -28.31
CA VAL A 539 -29.59 31.07 -27.46
C VAL A 539 -30.15 29.69 -27.10
N SER A 540 -29.36 28.64 -27.33
CA SER A 540 -29.71 27.27 -26.91
C SER A 540 -29.57 27.10 -25.40
N GLU A 541 -30.37 26.19 -24.81
CA GLU A 541 -30.20 25.81 -23.39
C GLU A 541 -28.76 25.33 -23.12
N GLY A 542 -28.22 25.71 -21.97
CA GLY A 542 -26.85 25.37 -21.61
C GLY A 542 -26.26 26.33 -20.59
N THR A 543 -25.01 26.05 -20.21
CA THR A 543 -24.25 26.87 -19.27
C THR A 543 -23.29 27.78 -20.03
N TYR A 544 -23.41 29.07 -19.81
CA TYR A 544 -22.59 30.11 -20.41
C TYR A 544 -21.77 30.83 -19.34
N GLN A 545 -20.65 31.43 -19.74
CA GLN A 545 -19.78 32.19 -18.86
C GLN A 545 -19.76 33.65 -19.30
N VAL A 546 -19.97 34.54 -18.34
CA VAL A 546 -19.89 35.99 -18.51
C VAL A 546 -18.70 36.49 -17.72
N ASN A 547 -17.77 37.20 -18.36
CA ASN A 547 -16.56 37.69 -17.71
C ASN A 547 -16.72 39.15 -17.33
N ILE A 548 -16.60 39.43 -16.02
CA ILE A 548 -16.62 40.76 -15.44
C ILE A 548 -15.18 41.16 -15.18
N THR A 549 -14.70 42.21 -15.84
CA THR A 549 -13.34 42.73 -15.66
C THR A 549 -13.40 44.01 -14.86
N ALA A 550 -12.81 43.96 -13.67
CA ALA A 550 -12.60 45.08 -12.78
C ALA A 550 -11.25 45.74 -13.09
N THR A 551 -11.21 47.06 -13.26
CA THR A 551 -10.01 47.83 -13.58
C THR A 551 -9.87 48.99 -12.61
N SER A 552 -8.80 48.98 -11.81
CA SER A 552 -8.53 50.05 -10.84
C SER A 552 -8.06 51.34 -11.52
N ASN A 553 -8.15 52.47 -10.79
CA ASN A 553 -7.55 53.74 -11.19
C ASN A 553 -6.01 53.69 -11.33
N THR A 554 -5.37 52.63 -10.83
CA THR A 554 -3.92 52.37 -10.95
C THR A 554 -3.57 51.43 -12.11
N GLY A 555 -4.56 51.00 -12.91
CA GLY A 555 -4.37 50.13 -14.08
C GLY A 555 -4.31 48.62 -13.77
N ALA A 556 -4.50 48.21 -12.51
CA ALA A 556 -4.59 46.80 -12.16
C ALA A 556 -5.93 46.23 -12.62
N THR A 557 -5.91 45.02 -13.18
CA THR A 557 -7.12 44.34 -13.70
C THR A 557 -7.37 43.02 -12.99
N LEU A 558 -8.63 42.72 -12.66
CA LEU A 558 -9.08 41.43 -12.14
C LEU A 558 -10.31 40.99 -12.92
N THR A 559 -10.29 39.77 -13.47
CA THR A 559 -11.46 39.20 -14.16
C THR A 559 -12.11 38.13 -13.29
N GLN A 560 -13.42 38.27 -13.08
CA GLN A 560 -14.26 37.31 -12.39
C GLN A 560 -15.33 36.77 -13.33
N THR A 561 -15.54 35.47 -13.34
CA THR A 561 -16.53 34.82 -14.19
C THR A 561 -17.84 34.59 -13.43
N LEU A 562 -18.96 35.02 -14.01
CA LEU A 562 -20.32 34.68 -13.61
C LEU A 562 -20.83 33.52 -14.47
N THR A 563 -21.33 32.47 -13.84
CA THR A 563 -21.96 31.34 -14.55
C THR A 563 -23.44 31.63 -14.81
N VAL A 564 -23.88 31.46 -16.05
CA VAL A 564 -25.25 31.75 -16.49
C VAL A 564 -25.87 30.48 -17.07
N ASN A 565 -26.81 29.90 -16.33
CA ASN A 565 -27.57 28.73 -16.78
C ASN A 565 -28.79 29.19 -17.56
N VAL A 566 -28.81 28.90 -18.86
CA VAL A 566 -29.91 29.27 -19.76
C VAL A 566 -30.90 28.13 -19.87
N LEU A 567 -32.17 28.39 -19.52
CA LEU A 567 -33.28 27.44 -19.60
C LEU A 567 -34.44 28.02 -20.41
N GLN A 568 -35.26 27.18 -21.04
CA GLN A 568 -36.59 27.62 -21.51
C GLN A 568 -37.52 27.85 -20.31
N ARG A 569 -38.38 28.87 -20.41
CA ARG A 569 -39.36 29.22 -19.37
C ARG A 569 -40.38 28.10 -19.10
N MET A 570 -40.77 27.39 -20.15
CA MET A 570 -41.61 26.20 -20.08
C MET A 570 -41.19 25.22 -21.18
N LYS A 571 -41.58 23.95 -21.06
CA LYS A 571 -41.35 22.88 -22.04
C LYS A 571 -42.66 22.14 -22.26
N VAL A 572 -42.92 21.78 -23.51
CA VAL A 572 -44.09 20.99 -23.90
C VAL A 572 -43.61 19.78 -24.70
N SER A 573 -44.12 18.61 -24.35
CA SER A 573 -43.85 17.36 -25.06
C SER A 573 -45.14 16.61 -25.35
N LEU A 574 -45.11 15.77 -26.38
CA LEU A 574 -46.23 14.95 -26.83
C LEU A 574 -45.82 13.49 -26.81
N SER A 575 -46.62 12.67 -26.14
CA SER A 575 -46.43 11.22 -26.07
C SER A 575 -47.75 10.50 -26.33
N PRO A 576 -47.88 9.75 -27.43
CA PRO A 576 -46.92 9.63 -28.54
C PRO A 576 -46.86 10.90 -29.41
N SER A 577 -45.69 11.25 -29.97
CA SER A 577 -45.52 12.40 -30.88
C SER A 577 -46.12 12.20 -32.29
N SER A 578 -46.62 10.98 -32.56
CA SER A 578 -47.45 10.66 -33.71
C SER A 578 -48.59 9.74 -33.32
N ILE A 579 -49.79 10.03 -33.82
CA ILE A 579 -51.00 9.23 -33.63
C ILE A 579 -51.56 8.77 -34.98
N THR A 580 -52.25 7.63 -34.99
CA THR A 580 -53.03 7.18 -36.15
C THR A 580 -54.51 7.41 -35.85
N VAL A 581 -55.22 8.12 -36.72
CA VAL A 581 -56.66 8.42 -36.57
C VAL A 581 -57.38 7.79 -37.76
N TYR A 582 -58.43 7.01 -37.51
CA TYR A 582 -59.24 6.48 -38.61
C TYR A 582 -60.27 7.50 -39.09
N ILE A 583 -60.62 7.50 -40.37
CA ILE A 583 -61.71 8.34 -40.92
C ILE A 583 -62.98 8.15 -40.08
N SER A 584 -63.63 9.25 -39.69
CA SER A 584 -64.79 9.27 -38.77
C SER A 584 -64.51 8.82 -37.33
N SER A 585 -63.24 8.76 -36.93
CA SER A 585 -62.80 8.37 -35.58
C SER A 585 -61.92 9.45 -34.95
N TYR A 586 -61.48 9.21 -33.72
CA TYR A 586 -60.57 10.08 -32.98
C TYR A 586 -59.48 9.27 -32.29
N ASN A 587 -58.35 9.91 -32.04
CA ASN A 587 -57.28 9.35 -31.21
C ASN A 587 -56.65 10.48 -30.39
N THR A 588 -55.95 10.12 -29.32
CA THR A 588 -55.42 11.07 -28.36
C THR A 588 -53.90 10.98 -28.22
N SER A 589 -53.29 12.10 -27.88
CA SER A 589 -51.89 12.19 -27.44
C SER A 589 -51.85 12.89 -26.08
N THR A 590 -50.98 12.42 -25.19
CA THR A 590 -50.71 13.13 -23.93
C THR A 590 -49.79 14.32 -24.22
N LEU A 591 -50.21 15.50 -23.81
CA LEU A 591 -49.40 16.71 -23.74
C LEU A 591 -48.87 16.86 -22.33
N SER A 592 -47.55 16.85 -22.16
CA SER A 592 -46.92 17.09 -20.86
C SER A 592 -46.30 18.47 -20.83
N LEU A 593 -46.69 19.26 -19.83
CA LEU A 593 -46.18 20.60 -19.56
C LEU A 593 -45.19 20.55 -18.39
N THR A 594 -44.01 21.14 -18.61
CA THR A 594 -43.07 21.47 -17.54
C THR A 594 -42.84 22.97 -17.53
N ILE A 595 -43.23 23.61 -16.45
CA ILE A 595 -42.95 25.01 -16.15
C ILE A 595 -41.64 25.06 -15.36
N ASN A 596 -40.65 25.77 -15.90
CA ASN A 596 -39.39 26.03 -15.21
C ASN A 596 -39.40 27.42 -14.57
N ASP A 597 -40.08 28.38 -15.20
CA ASP A 597 -40.19 29.76 -14.72
C ASP A 597 -41.29 29.88 -13.65
N PRO A 598 -40.96 30.18 -12.38
CA PRO A 598 -41.93 30.28 -11.30
C PRO A 598 -42.96 31.41 -11.49
N ASN A 599 -42.74 32.35 -12.42
CA ASN A 599 -43.71 33.40 -12.75
C ASN A 599 -44.84 32.90 -13.67
N ILE A 600 -44.71 31.70 -14.23
CA ILE A 600 -45.77 31.05 -15.00
C ILE A 600 -46.66 30.26 -14.04
N ASN A 601 -47.87 30.76 -13.82
CA ASN A 601 -48.88 30.14 -12.95
C ASN A 601 -50.13 29.67 -13.71
N SER A 602 -50.17 29.90 -15.02
CA SER A 602 -51.19 29.36 -15.92
C SER A 602 -50.64 29.28 -17.34
N VAL A 603 -50.90 28.16 -18.03
CA VAL A 603 -50.60 27.94 -19.44
C VAL A 603 -51.86 27.46 -20.13
N SER A 604 -52.38 28.24 -21.07
CA SER A 604 -53.50 27.86 -21.92
C SER A 604 -53.01 27.12 -23.15
N PHE A 605 -53.80 26.16 -23.64
CA PHE A 605 -53.49 25.37 -24.82
C PHE A 605 -54.52 25.61 -25.90
N SER A 606 -54.06 25.81 -27.12
CA SER A 606 -54.86 25.80 -28.32
C SER A 606 -54.28 24.79 -29.31
N CYS A 607 -55.12 24.27 -30.20
CA CYS A 607 -54.63 23.53 -31.35
C CYS A 607 -55.30 23.97 -32.63
N SER A 608 -54.54 23.88 -33.72
CA SER A 608 -54.94 24.19 -35.08
C SER A 608 -54.70 22.96 -35.94
N ALA A 609 -55.74 22.52 -36.65
CA ALA A 609 -55.74 21.32 -37.47
C ALA A 609 -56.07 21.68 -38.94
N PRO A 610 -55.48 20.98 -39.92
CA PRO A 610 -55.83 21.11 -41.34
C PRO A 610 -57.28 20.72 -41.64
N SER A 611 -57.82 21.14 -42.78
CA SER A 611 -59.20 20.83 -43.19
C SER A 611 -59.46 19.32 -43.20
N GLY A 612 -60.54 18.89 -42.53
CA GLY A 612 -60.88 17.47 -42.38
C GLY A 612 -60.36 16.82 -41.10
N LEU A 613 -59.52 17.51 -40.31
CA LEU A 613 -59.22 17.16 -38.93
C LEU A 613 -59.82 18.20 -37.99
N THR A 614 -60.31 17.77 -36.83
CA THR A 614 -60.65 18.65 -35.72
C THR A 614 -59.81 18.29 -34.51
N CYS A 615 -59.33 19.28 -33.78
CA CYS A 615 -58.52 19.07 -32.58
C CYS A 615 -59.12 19.82 -31.37
N SER A 616 -59.01 19.20 -30.19
CA SER A 616 -59.38 19.78 -28.90
C SER A 616 -58.37 19.36 -27.82
N ILE A 617 -58.23 20.15 -26.75
CA ILE A 617 -57.30 19.86 -25.66
C ILE A 617 -58.06 19.93 -24.33
N SER A 618 -57.95 18.90 -23.49
CA SER A 618 -58.63 18.82 -22.20
C SER A 618 -57.69 18.31 -21.08
N PRO A 619 -57.52 19.07 -19.98
CA PRO A 619 -57.99 20.44 -19.78
C PRO A 619 -57.33 21.43 -20.77
N SER A 620 -58.02 22.51 -21.12
CA SER A 620 -57.53 23.54 -22.05
C SER A 620 -56.51 24.50 -21.43
N SER A 621 -56.22 24.35 -20.13
CA SER A 621 -55.14 25.07 -19.45
C SER A 621 -54.63 24.28 -18.24
N LEU A 622 -53.40 24.54 -17.82
CA LEU A 622 -52.77 23.98 -16.62
C LEU A 622 -52.09 25.09 -15.83
N SER A 623 -52.24 25.07 -14.50
CA SER A 623 -51.62 26.05 -13.58
C SER A 623 -50.29 25.60 -12.98
N SER A 624 -49.90 24.35 -13.20
CA SER A 624 -48.67 23.75 -12.69
C SER A 624 -48.19 22.63 -13.63
N ASN A 625 -47.04 22.03 -13.31
CA ASN A 625 -46.53 20.86 -14.02
C ASN A 625 -47.59 19.75 -14.03
N GLY A 626 -47.90 19.24 -15.22
CA GLY A 626 -49.01 18.31 -15.37
C GLY A 626 -49.20 17.90 -16.81
N THR A 627 -50.31 17.22 -17.06
CA THR A 627 -50.63 16.64 -18.36
C THR A 627 -52.02 17.05 -18.82
N ALA A 628 -52.16 17.33 -20.11
CA ALA A 628 -53.45 17.48 -20.80
C ALA A 628 -53.56 16.44 -21.92
N THR A 629 -54.78 16.17 -22.35
CA THR A 629 -55.06 15.24 -23.45
C THR A 629 -55.37 16.04 -24.70
N VAL A 630 -54.58 15.85 -25.76
CA VAL A 630 -54.86 16.37 -27.10
C VAL A 630 -55.71 15.32 -27.82
N ASN A 631 -56.93 15.67 -28.18
CA ASN A 631 -57.84 14.82 -28.92
C ASN A 631 -57.94 15.31 -30.38
N VAL A 632 -57.64 14.44 -31.33
CA VAL A 632 -57.75 14.73 -32.77
C VAL A 632 -58.72 13.75 -33.42
N SER A 633 -59.71 14.28 -34.12
CA SER A 633 -60.68 13.50 -34.88
C SER A 633 -60.64 13.80 -36.37
N ALA A 634 -60.91 12.80 -37.19
CA ALA A 634 -60.94 12.88 -38.63
C ALA A 634 -62.38 12.90 -39.15
N SER A 635 -62.70 13.81 -40.08
CA SER A 635 -64.00 13.88 -40.74
C SER A 635 -64.21 12.70 -41.68
N THR A 636 -65.41 12.56 -42.23
CA THR A 636 -65.73 11.56 -43.29
C THR A 636 -65.12 11.90 -44.65
N SER A 637 -64.70 13.15 -44.86
CA SER A 637 -64.28 13.71 -46.16
C SER A 637 -62.76 13.80 -46.34
N ILE A 638 -61.98 13.49 -45.31
CA ILE A 638 -60.51 13.54 -45.36
C ILE A 638 -59.94 12.27 -46.02
N SER A 639 -58.92 12.43 -46.86
CA SER A 639 -58.24 11.30 -47.51
C SER A 639 -57.20 10.64 -46.59
N GLU A 640 -56.86 9.37 -46.86
CA GLU A 640 -55.73 8.70 -46.19
C GLU A 640 -54.42 9.48 -46.45
N GLY A 641 -53.62 9.69 -45.41
CA GLY A 641 -52.40 10.50 -45.50
C GLY A 641 -51.85 10.97 -44.15
N THR A 642 -50.68 11.61 -44.17
CA THR A 642 -50.04 12.16 -42.97
C THR A 642 -50.30 13.67 -42.88
N TYR A 643 -50.88 14.09 -41.76
CA TYR A 643 -51.23 15.48 -41.47
C TYR A 643 -50.48 15.97 -40.23
N GLN A 644 -50.39 17.29 -40.08
CA GLN A 644 -49.73 17.93 -38.93
C GLN A 644 -50.72 18.81 -38.18
N VAL A 645 -50.90 18.55 -36.88
CA VAL A 645 -51.70 19.38 -35.98
C VAL A 645 -50.77 20.22 -35.12
N SER A 646 -50.91 21.54 -35.18
CA SER A 646 -50.10 22.49 -34.43
C SER A 646 -50.75 22.75 -33.08
N ILE A 647 -50.04 22.46 -32.00
CA ILE A 647 -50.48 22.69 -30.62
C ILE A 647 -49.66 23.85 -30.06
N THR A 648 -50.35 24.90 -29.61
CA THR A 648 -49.72 26.10 -29.05
C THR A 648 -50.04 26.17 -27.56
N ALA A 649 -49.00 26.21 -26.74
CA ALA A 649 -49.08 26.50 -25.32
C ALA A 649 -48.74 27.98 -25.09
N THR A 650 -49.58 28.70 -24.36
CA THR A 650 -49.43 30.13 -24.08
C THR A 650 -49.49 30.37 -22.59
N SER A 651 -48.40 30.85 -22.00
CA SER A 651 -48.36 31.19 -20.57
C SER A 651 -49.09 32.50 -20.24
N ASN A 652 -49.44 32.71 -18.97
CA ASN A 652 -50.03 33.95 -18.43
C ASN A 652 -49.12 35.19 -18.61
N ILE A 653 -47.83 35.00 -18.91
CA ILE A 653 -46.86 36.07 -19.18
C ILE A 653 -46.56 36.23 -20.68
N GLY A 654 -47.37 35.62 -21.56
CA GLY A 654 -47.31 35.82 -23.01
C GLY A 654 -46.26 34.97 -23.76
N VAL A 655 -45.52 34.09 -23.08
CA VAL A 655 -44.58 33.15 -23.72
C VAL A 655 -45.38 32.07 -24.44
N THR A 656 -45.08 31.83 -25.71
CA THR A 656 -45.73 30.81 -26.55
C THR A 656 -44.75 29.71 -26.98
N LEU A 657 -45.22 28.47 -27.02
CA LEU A 657 -44.49 27.33 -27.57
C LEU A 657 -45.41 26.53 -28.48
N THR A 658 -44.98 26.31 -29.72
CA THR A 658 -45.71 25.47 -30.67
C THR A 658 -45.01 24.13 -30.86
N LYS A 659 -45.79 23.05 -30.76
CA LYS A 659 -45.37 21.68 -31.06
C LYS A 659 -46.31 21.07 -32.08
N THR A 660 -45.75 20.24 -32.95
CA THR A 660 -46.51 19.59 -34.01
C THR A 660 -46.77 18.13 -33.64
N LEU A 661 -48.03 17.72 -33.64
CA LEU A 661 -48.46 16.33 -33.56
C LEU A 661 -48.63 15.78 -34.97
N THR A 662 -47.94 14.68 -35.28
CA THR A 662 -48.09 14.02 -36.59
C THR A 662 -49.27 13.06 -36.57
N VAL A 663 -50.28 13.31 -37.40
CA VAL A 663 -51.54 12.55 -37.44
C VAL A 663 -51.63 11.76 -38.74
N ASN A 664 -51.49 10.45 -38.65
CA ASN A 664 -51.66 9.55 -39.80
C ASN A 664 -53.13 9.18 -39.92
N VAL A 665 -53.82 9.71 -40.91
CA VAL A 665 -55.21 9.39 -41.17
C VAL A 665 -55.28 8.13 -42.02
N LYS A 666 -56.02 7.12 -41.56
CA LYS A 666 -56.20 5.84 -42.26
C LYS A 666 -57.69 5.51 -42.46
N GLN A 667 -58.01 4.74 -43.48
CA GLN A 667 -59.36 4.18 -43.64
C GLN A 667 -59.46 2.84 -42.91
N VAL A 668 -60.61 2.54 -42.28
CA VAL A 668 -60.85 1.23 -41.66
C VAL A 668 -60.93 0.18 -42.77
N LYS A 669 -60.04 -0.83 -42.72
CA LYS A 669 -60.00 -1.98 -43.63
C LYS A 669 -60.29 -3.25 -42.82
N VAL A 670 -61.27 -4.05 -43.26
CA VAL A 670 -61.56 -5.38 -42.69
C VAL A 670 -61.01 -6.44 -43.64
N TYR A 671 -60.07 -7.27 -43.19
CA TYR A 671 -59.48 -8.37 -43.98
C TYR A 671 -59.24 -9.60 -43.09
N PHE A 672 -59.38 -10.79 -43.67
CA PHE A 672 -59.15 -12.08 -43.01
C PHE A 672 -57.68 -12.52 -43.12
N THR A 673 -57.07 -12.94 -42.01
CA THR A 673 -55.78 -13.64 -41.99
C THR A 673 -55.94 -15.04 -41.39
N SER A 674 -56.64 -15.95 -42.09
CA SER A 674 -56.54 -17.37 -41.76
C SER A 674 -55.20 -17.89 -42.29
N ASN A 675 -54.29 -18.28 -41.40
CA ASN A 675 -53.13 -19.07 -41.82
C ASN A 675 -53.65 -20.44 -42.28
N THR A 676 -53.78 -20.65 -43.59
CA THR A 676 -53.54 -22.00 -44.11
C THR A 676 -52.08 -22.34 -43.77
N PRO A 677 -51.79 -23.40 -43.00
CA PRO A 677 -50.42 -23.79 -42.72
C PRO A 677 -49.73 -24.11 -44.05
N SER A 678 -48.69 -23.35 -44.39
CA SER A 678 -47.87 -23.60 -45.59
C SER A 678 -46.73 -24.56 -45.33
N ASP A 679 -46.60 -25.12 -44.13
CA ASP A 679 -45.65 -26.20 -43.84
C ASP A 679 -46.21 -27.14 -42.77
N GLY A 680 -46.10 -28.44 -43.04
CA GLY A 680 -46.69 -29.54 -42.29
C GLY A 680 -46.11 -29.76 -40.89
N ALA A 681 -46.36 -28.85 -39.96
CA ALA A 681 -46.08 -29.01 -38.55
C ALA A 681 -47.39 -29.15 -37.75
N ASN A 682 -47.52 -30.30 -37.08
CA ASN A 682 -48.54 -30.68 -36.09
C ASN A 682 -49.18 -29.50 -35.34
N LEU A 683 -50.45 -29.19 -35.63
CA LEU A 683 -51.31 -28.40 -34.74
C LEU A 683 -52.75 -28.93 -34.81
N THR A 684 -53.30 -29.17 -33.62
CA THR A 684 -54.60 -29.72 -33.29
C THR A 684 -55.74 -28.97 -33.98
N TYR A 685 -56.56 -29.65 -34.80
CA TYR A 685 -57.77 -29.09 -35.45
C TYR A 685 -58.94 -28.80 -34.48
N LEU A 686 -58.63 -28.50 -33.22
CA LEU A 686 -59.61 -28.23 -32.19
C LEU A 686 -60.17 -26.80 -32.28
N TYR A 687 -59.61 -25.93 -33.13
CA TYR A 687 -59.85 -24.49 -33.09
C TYR A 687 -59.69 -23.84 -34.48
N LEU A 688 -60.75 -23.22 -35.00
CA LEU A 688 -60.69 -22.36 -36.19
C LEU A 688 -60.63 -20.89 -35.76
N PRO A 689 -59.47 -20.19 -35.90
CA PRO A 689 -59.36 -18.78 -35.59
C PRO A 689 -59.95 -17.91 -36.71
N ILE A 690 -60.80 -16.98 -36.31
CA ILE A 690 -61.36 -15.89 -37.12
C ILE A 690 -60.79 -14.58 -36.58
N GLU A 691 -59.96 -13.93 -37.37
CA GLU A 691 -59.32 -12.66 -37.02
C GLU A 691 -59.88 -11.54 -37.86
N PHE A 692 -60.27 -10.46 -37.22
CA PHE A 692 -60.79 -9.28 -37.89
C PHE A 692 -60.47 -8.02 -37.09
N TYR A 693 -60.40 -6.91 -37.81
CA TYR A 693 -60.17 -5.59 -37.24
C TYR A 693 -61.43 -4.75 -37.40
N THR A 694 -61.87 -4.10 -36.33
CA THR A 694 -63.02 -3.20 -36.35
C THR A 694 -62.79 -1.99 -35.46
N SER A 695 -63.41 -0.86 -35.81
CA SER A 695 -63.41 0.37 -35.01
C SER A 695 -64.63 0.50 -34.10
N THR A 696 -65.56 -0.46 -34.12
CA THR A 696 -66.74 -0.52 -33.24
C THR A 696 -66.52 -1.50 -32.09
N ASN A 697 -67.23 -1.32 -30.96
CA ASN A 697 -67.16 -2.23 -29.82
C ASN A 697 -68.10 -3.45 -29.94
N THR A 698 -68.92 -3.48 -30.98
CA THR A 698 -69.82 -4.59 -31.33
C THR A 698 -69.76 -4.91 -32.82
N VAL A 699 -69.78 -6.21 -33.14
CA VAL A 699 -69.81 -6.75 -34.50
C VAL A 699 -70.77 -7.93 -34.58
N ASN A 700 -71.28 -8.22 -35.78
CA ASN A 700 -72.01 -9.45 -36.06
C ASN A 700 -71.13 -10.41 -36.88
N ILE A 701 -71.18 -11.70 -36.52
CA ILE A 701 -70.61 -12.80 -37.30
C ILE A 701 -71.75 -13.71 -37.76
N GLU A 702 -71.87 -13.87 -39.07
CA GLU A 702 -72.72 -14.84 -39.73
C GLU A 702 -71.94 -16.15 -39.93
N ILE A 703 -72.45 -17.29 -39.46
CA ILE A 703 -71.87 -18.63 -39.65
C ILE A 703 -72.90 -19.52 -40.32
N ASN A 704 -72.61 -20.04 -41.52
CA ASN A 704 -73.51 -20.83 -42.36
C ASN A 704 -74.94 -20.25 -42.47
N GLY A 705 -75.06 -18.92 -42.52
CA GLY A 705 -76.35 -18.21 -42.64
C GLY A 705 -76.98 -17.74 -41.32
N ILE A 706 -76.38 -18.04 -40.16
CA ILE A 706 -76.93 -17.68 -38.84
C ILE A 706 -76.07 -16.60 -38.17
N ASN A 707 -76.70 -15.53 -37.69
CA ASN A 707 -76.01 -14.37 -37.11
C ASN A 707 -75.83 -14.44 -35.60
N TYR A 708 -74.63 -14.07 -35.15
CA TYR A 708 -74.23 -14.00 -33.75
C TYR A 708 -73.55 -12.65 -33.46
N THR A 709 -74.00 -11.95 -32.42
CA THR A 709 -73.45 -10.64 -32.03
C THR A 709 -72.36 -10.80 -30.98
N LEU A 710 -71.22 -10.14 -31.20
CA LEU A 710 -70.06 -10.20 -30.31
C LEU A 710 -69.63 -8.80 -29.85
N THR A 711 -69.24 -8.71 -28.58
CA THR A 711 -68.55 -7.54 -28.04
C THR A 711 -67.05 -7.70 -28.24
N VAL A 712 -66.40 -6.68 -28.80
CA VAL A 712 -65.01 -6.72 -29.26
C VAL A 712 -64.27 -5.46 -28.86
N SER A 713 -62.94 -5.54 -28.84
CA SER A 713 -62.08 -4.40 -28.49
C SER A 713 -61.85 -3.53 -29.73
N PRO A 714 -62.40 -2.29 -29.79
CA PRO A 714 -62.24 -1.43 -30.95
C PRO A 714 -60.76 -1.14 -31.23
N ASN A 715 -60.43 -0.96 -32.50
CA ASN A 715 -59.10 -0.57 -32.98
C ASN A 715 -57.95 -1.51 -32.61
N SER A 716 -58.26 -2.80 -32.41
CA SER A 716 -57.30 -3.87 -32.20
C SER A 716 -57.67 -5.09 -33.06
N ILE A 717 -56.71 -5.98 -33.32
CA ILE A 717 -57.00 -7.25 -33.99
C ILE A 717 -57.79 -8.11 -32.99
N ASN A 718 -59.05 -8.37 -33.31
CA ASN A 718 -59.91 -9.24 -32.51
C ASN A 718 -59.79 -10.66 -33.06
N ARG A 719 -59.48 -11.59 -32.17
CA ARG A 719 -59.35 -13.02 -32.48
C ARG A 719 -60.48 -13.75 -31.79
N VAL A 720 -61.39 -14.31 -32.58
CA VAL A 720 -62.48 -15.15 -32.11
C VAL A 720 -62.26 -16.52 -32.71
N GLY A 721 -62.50 -17.61 -31.98
CA GLY A 721 -62.42 -18.90 -32.64
C GLY A 721 -63.47 -19.90 -32.21
N LEU A 722 -63.71 -20.81 -33.13
CA LEU A 722 -64.70 -21.88 -33.05
C LEU A 722 -63.98 -23.15 -32.64
N TYR A 723 -64.37 -23.72 -31.51
CA TYR A 723 -63.77 -24.95 -31.02
C TYR A 723 -64.52 -26.17 -31.55
N TYR A 724 -63.83 -27.30 -31.72
CA TYR A 724 -64.43 -28.45 -32.39
C TYR A 724 -65.58 -29.07 -31.60
N THR A 725 -65.43 -29.37 -30.30
CA THR A 725 -66.42 -30.11 -29.49
C THR A 725 -67.19 -29.29 -28.47
N TYR A 726 -66.86 -28.00 -28.26
CA TYR A 726 -67.54 -27.14 -27.30
C TYR A 726 -67.78 -25.72 -27.84
N SER A 727 -68.79 -25.03 -27.30
CA SER A 727 -69.09 -23.65 -27.65
C SER A 727 -67.97 -22.71 -27.19
N SER A 728 -67.67 -21.71 -28.03
CA SER A 728 -66.66 -20.70 -27.75
C SER A 728 -67.01 -19.89 -26.49
N PRO A 729 -66.00 -19.45 -25.69
CA PRO A 729 -66.21 -18.55 -24.55
C PRO A 729 -66.93 -17.25 -24.91
N SER A 730 -66.92 -16.88 -26.20
CA SER A 730 -67.61 -15.71 -26.76
C SER A 730 -69.06 -15.97 -27.18
N GLY A 731 -69.61 -17.15 -26.88
CA GLY A 731 -71.03 -17.50 -27.10
C GLY A 731 -71.34 -18.15 -28.45
N LEU A 732 -70.32 -18.48 -29.26
CA LEU A 732 -70.49 -19.15 -30.56
C LEU A 732 -70.57 -20.68 -30.43
N PRO A 733 -71.34 -21.40 -31.28
CA PRO A 733 -71.45 -22.86 -31.23
C PRO A 733 -70.18 -23.62 -31.67
N SER A 734 -70.08 -24.91 -31.33
CA SER A 734 -68.93 -25.79 -31.68
C SER A 734 -68.88 -26.13 -33.18
N LEU A 735 -67.72 -26.45 -33.76
CA LEU A 735 -67.64 -26.87 -35.17
C LEU A 735 -68.30 -28.24 -35.41
N GLN A 736 -68.27 -29.15 -34.44
CA GLN A 736 -68.87 -30.50 -34.55
C GLN A 736 -70.36 -30.46 -34.86
N SER A 737 -71.09 -29.44 -34.36
CA SER A 737 -72.51 -29.27 -34.66
C SER A 737 -72.79 -28.93 -36.13
N PHE A 738 -71.77 -28.61 -36.93
CA PHE A 738 -71.90 -28.24 -38.34
C PHE A 738 -71.30 -29.24 -39.33
N ILE A 739 -70.25 -30.00 -38.99
CA ILE A 739 -69.48 -30.80 -39.98
C ILE A 739 -69.24 -32.31 -39.66
N GLY A 740 -69.57 -32.82 -38.46
CA GLY A 740 -69.42 -34.25 -38.13
C GLY A 740 -67.98 -34.83 -38.23
N ILE A 741 -67.80 -36.14 -37.97
CA ILE A 741 -66.48 -36.81 -37.87
C ILE A 741 -65.81 -37.18 -39.22
N SER A 742 -66.52 -37.03 -40.34
CA SER A 742 -66.03 -37.35 -41.69
C SER A 742 -65.33 -36.17 -42.40
N GLY A 743 -65.31 -34.99 -41.78
CA GLY A 743 -64.88 -33.73 -42.42
C GLY A 743 -65.99 -33.07 -43.26
N GLY A 744 -65.87 -31.76 -43.51
CA GLY A 744 -66.91 -30.93 -44.15
C GLY A 744 -66.48 -29.47 -44.33
N TYR A 745 -67.40 -28.58 -44.77
CA TYR A 745 -67.14 -27.15 -44.96
C TYR A 745 -67.92 -26.26 -43.98
N VAL A 746 -67.31 -25.14 -43.58
CA VAL A 746 -67.98 -24.07 -42.78
C VAL A 746 -67.75 -22.73 -43.46
N SER A 747 -68.83 -21.97 -43.67
CA SER A 747 -68.82 -20.63 -44.26
C SER A 747 -69.14 -19.55 -43.21
N PHE A 748 -68.50 -18.39 -43.31
CA PHE A 748 -68.74 -17.28 -42.39
C PHE A 748 -68.46 -15.89 -42.99
N ARG A 749 -69.09 -14.86 -42.42
CA ARG A 749 -68.95 -13.44 -42.77
C ARG A 749 -69.02 -12.57 -41.52
N VAL A 750 -68.21 -11.50 -41.44
CA VAL A 750 -68.19 -10.53 -40.33
C VAL A 750 -68.60 -9.13 -40.83
N TYR A 751 -69.43 -8.41 -40.07
CA TYR A 751 -69.78 -7.02 -40.37
C TYR A 751 -70.02 -6.17 -39.10
N ALA A 752 -69.65 -4.88 -39.16
CA ALA A 752 -69.71 -3.96 -38.02
C ALA A 752 -71.09 -3.30 -37.86
N ILE A 753 -71.50 -3.02 -36.61
CA ILE A 753 -72.77 -2.34 -36.30
C ILE A 753 -72.47 -0.85 -36.00
N GLY A 754 -72.93 0.05 -36.88
CA GLY A 754 -72.74 1.50 -36.76
C GLY A 754 -73.29 2.25 -37.99
N PRO A 755 -73.24 3.60 -38.03
CA PRO A 755 -73.85 4.42 -39.09
C PRO A 755 -73.24 4.22 -40.50
N VAL A 756 -72.13 3.49 -40.62
CA VAL A 756 -71.63 2.93 -41.88
C VAL A 756 -71.39 1.43 -41.66
N VAL A 757 -72.18 0.58 -42.33
CA VAL A 757 -72.07 -0.88 -42.26
C VAL A 757 -71.02 -1.35 -43.26
N ASN A 758 -69.87 -1.81 -42.76
CA ASN A 758 -68.84 -2.46 -43.58
C ASN A 758 -68.86 -3.96 -43.33
N SER A 759 -69.01 -4.76 -44.39
CA SER A 759 -69.00 -6.23 -44.35
C SER A 759 -67.80 -6.83 -45.05
N THR A 760 -67.44 -8.03 -44.64
CA THR A 760 -66.44 -8.88 -45.30
C THR A 760 -67.07 -9.80 -46.35
N GLU A 761 -66.28 -10.32 -47.30
CA GLU A 761 -66.74 -11.39 -48.20
C GLU A 761 -67.04 -12.69 -47.43
N ILE A 762 -67.98 -13.52 -47.91
CA ILE A 762 -68.23 -14.85 -47.32
C ILE A 762 -67.01 -15.72 -47.59
N ARG A 763 -66.45 -16.32 -46.53
CA ARG A 763 -65.32 -17.25 -46.62
C ARG A 763 -65.78 -18.64 -46.25
N THR A 764 -65.43 -19.63 -47.06
CA THR A 764 -65.71 -21.05 -46.82
C THR A 764 -64.40 -21.80 -46.58
N VAL A 765 -64.32 -22.53 -45.47
CA VAL A 765 -63.15 -23.32 -45.07
C VAL A 765 -63.51 -24.80 -45.10
N TYR A 766 -62.67 -25.61 -45.76
CA TYR A 766 -62.79 -27.08 -45.81
C TYR A 766 -61.90 -27.74 -44.75
N LEU A 767 -62.47 -28.62 -43.94
CA LEU A 767 -61.76 -29.35 -42.88
C LEU A 767 -61.65 -30.85 -43.23
N PRO A 768 -60.44 -31.44 -43.28
CA PRO A 768 -60.21 -32.84 -43.65
C PRO A 768 -60.51 -33.84 -42.50
N PRO A 769 -60.66 -35.15 -42.78
CA PRO A 769 -60.87 -36.19 -41.76
C PRO A 769 -59.64 -36.43 -40.85
N LEU A 770 -59.87 -36.96 -39.64
CA LEU A 770 -58.87 -37.17 -38.56
C LEU A 770 -57.63 -37.99 -38.99
N GLN A 771 -56.43 -37.60 -38.52
CA GLN A 771 -55.15 -38.29 -38.77
C GLN A 771 -54.30 -38.44 -37.50
N PHE A 772 -53.54 -39.55 -37.38
CA PHE A 772 -52.74 -39.93 -36.20
C PHE A 772 -51.22 -39.80 -36.46
N TYR A 773 -50.43 -39.37 -35.46
CA TYR A 773 -48.97 -39.22 -35.54
C TYR A 773 -48.23 -39.93 -34.39
N VAL A 774 -47.16 -40.67 -34.70
CA VAL A 774 -46.23 -41.25 -33.71
C VAL A 774 -44.88 -40.56 -33.86
N ASN A 775 -44.44 -39.86 -32.81
CA ASN A 775 -43.36 -38.88 -32.95
C ASN A 775 -41.93 -39.44 -32.85
N TYR A 776 -41.58 -40.46 -32.04
CA TYR A 776 -40.17 -40.91 -32.02
C TYR A 776 -39.96 -42.32 -31.43
N LEU A 777 -39.01 -43.08 -31.99
CA LEU A 777 -38.33 -44.21 -31.32
C LEU A 777 -36.82 -43.94 -31.35
N SER A 778 -36.18 -43.99 -30.19
CA SER A 778 -34.72 -43.97 -30.09
C SER A 778 -34.30 -44.91 -28.95
N PRO A 779 -33.28 -45.75 -29.12
CA PRO A 779 -32.78 -46.59 -28.05
C PRO A 779 -32.19 -45.72 -26.93
N THR A 780 -32.71 -45.87 -25.71
CA THR A 780 -32.15 -45.24 -24.50
C THR A 780 -31.24 -46.23 -23.75
N PRO A 781 -29.99 -45.88 -23.42
CA PRO A 781 -29.20 -46.71 -22.51
C PRO A 781 -29.65 -46.48 -21.07
N ASN A 782 -30.04 -47.55 -20.36
CA ASN A 782 -30.11 -47.57 -18.91
C ASN A 782 -28.77 -48.08 -18.33
N ASN A 783 -28.55 -47.78 -17.04
CA ASN A 783 -27.36 -48.03 -16.24
C ASN A 783 -26.70 -49.40 -16.50
N GLY A 784 -25.37 -49.35 -16.64
CA GLY A 784 -24.56 -50.44 -17.15
C GLY A 784 -24.75 -51.80 -16.50
N THR A 785 -24.61 -52.83 -17.32
CA THR A 785 -23.71 -53.99 -17.17
C THR A 785 -24.12 -54.99 -18.26
N THR A 786 -23.14 -55.52 -18.99
CA THR A 786 -23.23 -56.43 -20.15
C THR A 786 -23.38 -55.79 -21.53
N SER A 787 -22.46 -56.20 -22.40
CA SER A 787 -22.37 -55.93 -23.84
C SER A 787 -23.65 -56.40 -24.55
N ASN A 788 -24.21 -55.55 -25.43
CA ASN A 788 -25.33 -55.82 -26.34
C ASN A 788 -26.73 -55.98 -25.70
N LEU A 789 -27.20 -54.94 -25.00
CA LEU A 789 -28.61 -54.76 -24.66
C LEU A 789 -29.31 -53.86 -25.71
N TRP A 790 -30.32 -54.38 -26.41
CA TRP A 790 -31.19 -53.60 -27.30
C TRP A 790 -32.39 -53.12 -26.47
N LEU A 791 -32.49 -51.81 -26.21
CA LEU A 791 -33.63 -51.22 -25.51
C LEU A 791 -34.47 -50.43 -26.53
N LEU A 792 -35.74 -50.80 -26.71
CA LEU A 792 -36.66 -50.02 -27.51
C LEU A 792 -37.62 -49.27 -26.59
N GLN A 793 -37.43 -47.95 -26.46
CA GLN A 793 -38.42 -47.09 -25.84
C GLN A 793 -39.44 -46.69 -26.90
N VAL A 794 -40.69 -47.03 -26.63
CA VAL A 794 -41.84 -46.66 -27.46
C VAL A 794 -42.53 -45.50 -26.75
N ALA A 795 -42.53 -44.32 -27.37
CA ALA A 795 -43.28 -43.16 -26.91
C ALA A 795 -44.20 -42.67 -28.05
N GLY A 796 -45.47 -43.04 -27.97
CA GLY A 796 -46.51 -42.52 -28.85
C GLY A 796 -47.34 -41.46 -28.14
N GLU A 797 -47.47 -40.27 -28.73
CA GLU A 797 -48.57 -39.36 -28.39
C GLU A 797 -49.79 -39.80 -29.18
N VAL A 798 -50.77 -40.37 -28.49
CA VAL A 798 -52.10 -40.54 -29.08
C VAL A 798 -52.80 -39.19 -28.93
N VAL A 799 -52.94 -38.46 -30.03
CA VAL A 799 -53.84 -37.32 -30.05
C VAL A 799 -55.20 -37.83 -30.49
N ASP A 800 -55.97 -38.35 -29.54
CA ASP A 800 -57.43 -38.48 -29.66
C ASP A 800 -58.05 -37.19 -29.09
N ASN A 801 -59.10 -36.69 -29.74
CA ASN A 801 -59.82 -35.49 -29.31
C ASN A 801 -60.92 -35.81 -28.27
N THR A 802 -60.88 -36.98 -27.61
CA THR A 802 -61.82 -37.39 -26.56
C THR A 802 -61.10 -37.60 -25.20
N LEU A 803 -61.73 -37.12 -24.12
CA LEU A 803 -61.13 -36.85 -22.80
C LEU A 803 -60.82 -38.08 -21.90
N SER A 804 -60.41 -39.25 -22.42
CA SER A 804 -60.10 -40.39 -21.55
C SER A 804 -59.15 -41.44 -22.16
N GLN A 805 -58.18 -41.90 -21.36
CA GLN A 805 -56.95 -42.65 -21.70
C GLN A 805 -57.08 -43.78 -22.75
N ASP A 806 -56.21 -43.73 -23.75
CA ASP A 806 -56.00 -44.76 -24.79
C ASP A 806 -54.78 -45.65 -24.49
N TYR A 807 -54.77 -46.89 -24.98
CA TYR A 807 -53.65 -47.84 -24.81
C TYR A 807 -53.15 -48.42 -26.14
N CYS A 808 -51.92 -48.94 -26.14
CA CYS A 808 -51.30 -49.52 -27.33
C CYS A 808 -50.77 -50.92 -27.09
N TYR A 809 -50.69 -51.70 -28.18
CA TYR A 809 -49.86 -52.90 -28.26
C TYR A 809 -48.67 -52.67 -29.19
N LEU A 810 -47.48 -53.11 -28.79
CA LEU A 810 -46.37 -53.28 -29.73
C LEU A 810 -46.43 -54.69 -30.34
N GLU A 811 -46.41 -54.74 -31.66
CA GLU A 811 -46.32 -55.97 -32.43
C GLU A 811 -44.95 -56.07 -33.10
N LEU A 812 -44.31 -57.24 -33.04
CA LEU A 812 -43.07 -57.55 -33.76
C LEU A 812 -43.35 -58.56 -34.87
N LEU A 813 -42.70 -58.38 -36.02
CA LEU A 813 -42.84 -59.32 -37.13
C LEU A 813 -41.94 -60.52 -36.87
N ASN A 814 -42.55 -61.69 -36.76
CA ASN A 814 -41.80 -62.93 -36.62
C ASN A 814 -41.16 -63.29 -37.98
N PRO A 815 -39.83 -63.34 -38.09
CA PRO A 815 -39.17 -63.53 -39.37
C PRO A 815 -39.35 -64.94 -39.94
N ASN A 816 -39.71 -65.92 -39.10
CA ASN A 816 -39.90 -67.32 -39.50
C ASN A 816 -41.32 -67.59 -40.01
N THR A 817 -42.34 -66.97 -39.41
CA THR A 817 -43.75 -67.17 -39.78
C THR A 817 -44.33 -66.02 -40.60
N SER A 818 -43.63 -64.87 -40.68
CA SER A 818 -44.09 -63.63 -41.32
C SER A 818 -45.39 -63.07 -40.74
N THR A 819 -45.74 -63.43 -39.51
CA THR A 819 -46.91 -62.92 -38.76
C THR A 819 -46.50 -61.88 -37.73
N TRP A 820 -47.40 -60.95 -37.43
CA TRP A 820 -47.20 -59.91 -36.43
C TRP A 820 -47.72 -60.37 -35.08
N ASP A 821 -46.82 -60.52 -34.10
CA ASP A 821 -47.13 -61.06 -32.78
C ASP A 821 -47.17 -59.93 -31.73
N ASN A 822 -48.21 -59.90 -30.88
CA ASN A 822 -48.35 -58.91 -29.81
C ASN A 822 -47.40 -59.26 -28.67
N VAL A 823 -46.29 -58.52 -28.56
CA VAL A 823 -45.23 -58.85 -27.60
C VAL A 823 -45.28 -58.01 -26.33
N SER A 824 -45.97 -56.86 -26.32
CA SER A 824 -46.10 -56.01 -25.11
C SER A 824 -47.32 -55.08 -25.14
N TYR A 825 -47.99 -54.94 -23.99
CA TYR A 825 -49.07 -53.98 -23.74
C TYR A 825 -48.52 -52.71 -23.07
N LEU A 826 -48.88 -51.54 -23.60
CA LEU A 826 -48.37 -50.23 -23.16
C LEU A 826 -49.54 -49.28 -22.81
N PRO A 827 -49.86 -49.08 -21.52
CA PRO A 827 -50.88 -48.11 -21.11
C PRO A 827 -50.41 -46.67 -21.37
N ASN A 828 -51.24 -45.85 -22.03
CA ASN A 828 -50.90 -44.53 -22.59
C ASN A 828 -49.84 -44.55 -23.69
N CYS A 829 -49.64 -45.68 -24.36
CA CYS A 829 -48.73 -45.83 -25.50
C CYS A 829 -47.27 -45.42 -25.22
N ASN A 830 -46.82 -45.65 -23.99
CA ASN A 830 -45.48 -45.31 -23.54
C ASN A 830 -44.86 -46.45 -22.70
N GLY A 831 -43.67 -46.96 -23.06
CA GLY A 831 -42.94 -47.96 -22.25
C GLY A 831 -41.71 -48.57 -22.92
N TYR A 832 -41.12 -49.59 -22.28
CA TYR A 832 -39.82 -50.18 -22.64
C TYR A 832 -39.91 -51.69 -22.91
N ILE A 833 -39.10 -52.19 -23.85
CA ILE A 833 -38.99 -53.62 -24.16
C ILE A 833 -37.56 -54.11 -24.03
N TYR A 834 -37.42 -55.30 -23.44
CA TYR A 834 -36.14 -55.91 -23.07
C TYR A 834 -35.63 -56.92 -24.13
N ASN A 835 -34.30 -57.11 -24.12
CA ASN A 835 -33.47 -57.78 -25.13
C ASN A 835 -33.97 -59.14 -25.67
N THR A 836 -34.51 -60.00 -24.81
CA THR A 836 -34.88 -61.38 -25.18
C THR A 836 -35.98 -61.44 -26.25
N ASN A 837 -36.89 -60.47 -26.28
CA ASN A 837 -37.97 -60.43 -27.27
C ASN A 837 -37.57 -59.78 -28.60
N LEU A 838 -36.54 -58.91 -28.62
CA LEU A 838 -36.10 -58.26 -29.86
C LEU A 838 -35.15 -59.17 -30.66
N GLN A 839 -34.26 -59.91 -29.99
CA GLN A 839 -33.34 -60.84 -30.66
C GLN A 839 -34.05 -62.04 -31.28
N ALA A 840 -35.08 -62.58 -30.63
CA ALA A 840 -35.85 -63.71 -31.16
C ALA A 840 -36.62 -63.37 -32.46
N TYR A 841 -36.81 -62.08 -32.74
CA TYR A 841 -37.53 -61.55 -33.90
C TYR A 841 -36.60 -60.77 -34.85
N ALA A 842 -35.28 -60.79 -34.60
CA ALA A 842 -34.28 -60.16 -35.44
C ALA A 842 -33.92 -61.05 -36.62
N LYS A 843 -33.89 -60.45 -37.81
CA LYS A 843 -33.47 -61.07 -39.05
C LYS A 843 -32.06 -60.59 -39.40
N ASP A 844 -31.13 -61.52 -39.54
CA ASP A 844 -29.79 -61.21 -40.01
C ASP A 844 -29.83 -60.93 -41.51
N THR A 845 -29.25 -59.80 -41.92
CA THR A 845 -29.21 -59.36 -43.33
C THR A 845 -27.80 -59.42 -43.92
N GLY A 846 -26.80 -59.81 -43.12
CA GLY A 846 -25.39 -59.94 -43.52
C GLY A 846 -24.51 -58.72 -43.25
N THR A 847 -25.07 -57.51 -43.11
CA THR A 847 -24.33 -56.26 -42.77
C THR A 847 -24.89 -55.53 -41.54
N ASN A 848 -26.10 -55.91 -41.12
CA ASN A 848 -26.89 -55.29 -40.06
C ASN A 848 -27.84 -56.35 -39.50
N TYR A 849 -28.32 -56.17 -38.27
CA TYR A 849 -29.55 -56.85 -37.84
C TYR A 849 -30.77 -55.97 -38.09
N GLU A 850 -31.83 -56.60 -38.57
CA GLU A 850 -33.09 -55.96 -38.93
C GLU A 850 -34.23 -56.49 -38.06
N VAL A 851 -34.96 -55.61 -37.38
CA VAL A 851 -36.18 -55.97 -36.63
C VAL A 851 -37.32 -55.09 -37.11
N TRP A 852 -38.40 -55.72 -37.56
CA TRP A 852 -39.63 -55.04 -37.95
C TRP A 852 -40.60 -54.99 -36.77
N TYR A 853 -41.10 -53.80 -36.49
CA TYR A 853 -42.04 -53.54 -35.40
C TYR A 853 -43.17 -52.63 -35.90
N ARG A 854 -44.33 -52.71 -35.25
CA ARG A 854 -45.43 -51.76 -35.48
C ARG A 854 -46.26 -51.60 -34.22
N ILE A 855 -46.98 -50.49 -34.12
CA ILE A 855 -47.81 -50.18 -32.96
C ILE A 855 -49.27 -50.26 -33.38
N ARG A 856 -50.08 -51.00 -32.61
CA ARG A 856 -51.54 -50.99 -32.72
C ARG A 856 -52.11 -50.13 -31.59
N LEU A 857 -52.71 -49.01 -31.95
CA LEU A 857 -53.42 -48.09 -31.06
C LEU A 857 -54.85 -48.59 -30.87
N VAL A 858 -55.39 -48.55 -29.66
CA VAL A 858 -56.78 -48.93 -29.38
C VAL A 858 -57.40 -47.91 -28.41
N ASN A 859 -58.53 -47.33 -28.79
CA ASN A 859 -59.22 -46.37 -27.92
C ASN A 859 -60.18 -47.06 -26.95
N SER A 860 -60.71 -46.28 -25.99
CA SER A 860 -61.63 -46.77 -24.94
C SER A 860 -62.95 -47.38 -25.46
N GLN A 861 -63.30 -47.15 -26.73
CA GLN A 861 -64.48 -47.73 -27.40
C GLN A 861 -64.14 -48.99 -28.23
N GLY A 862 -62.89 -49.48 -28.17
CA GLY A 862 -62.43 -50.70 -28.84
C GLY A 862 -62.06 -50.53 -30.32
N LEU A 863 -62.03 -49.29 -30.83
CA LEU A 863 -61.59 -49.02 -32.20
C LEU A 863 -60.06 -49.02 -32.27
N SER A 864 -59.51 -49.87 -33.15
CA SER A 864 -58.07 -50.04 -33.29
C SER A 864 -57.52 -49.47 -34.60
N TYR A 865 -56.42 -48.73 -34.52
CA TYR A 865 -55.67 -48.22 -35.67
C TYR A 865 -54.23 -48.77 -35.65
N ILE A 866 -53.81 -49.39 -36.74
CA ILE A 866 -52.46 -49.97 -36.86
C ILE A 866 -51.57 -48.99 -37.60
N VAL A 867 -50.51 -48.55 -36.92
CA VAL A 867 -49.47 -47.73 -37.55
C VAL A 867 -48.70 -48.59 -38.54
N PRO A 868 -48.36 -48.07 -39.74
CA PRO A 868 -47.55 -48.81 -40.70
C PRO A 868 -46.26 -49.34 -40.07
N ALA A 869 -45.90 -50.57 -40.43
CA ALA A 869 -44.73 -51.24 -39.91
C ALA A 869 -43.44 -50.46 -40.21
N ARG A 870 -42.60 -50.34 -39.19
CA ARG A 870 -41.29 -49.72 -39.28
C ARG A 870 -40.22 -50.76 -38.98
N VAL A 871 -39.02 -50.47 -39.42
CA VAL A 871 -37.89 -51.36 -39.30
C VAL A 871 -36.75 -50.64 -38.62
N ILE A 872 -36.10 -51.32 -37.69
CA ILE A 872 -34.87 -50.84 -37.07
C ILE A 872 -33.73 -51.62 -37.67
N TYR A 873 -32.81 -50.89 -38.29
CA TYR A 873 -31.54 -51.41 -38.76
C TYR A 873 -30.48 -51.06 -37.74
N TYR A 874 -29.91 -52.08 -37.10
CA TYR A 874 -28.74 -51.90 -36.26
C TYR A 874 -27.51 -52.11 -37.14
N SER A 875 -26.87 -50.99 -37.51
CA SER A 875 -25.53 -50.99 -38.09
C SER A 875 -24.55 -51.51 -37.05
N TYR A 876 -23.52 -52.24 -37.46
CA TYR A 876 -22.45 -52.60 -36.54
C TYR A 876 -21.74 -51.35 -35.90
N ASN A 877 -21.93 -50.10 -36.40
CA ASN A 877 -21.04 -48.93 -36.14
C ASN A 877 -21.66 -47.51 -35.85
N SER A 878 -22.75 -47.29 -35.08
CA SER A 878 -23.31 -45.92 -34.80
C SER A 878 -22.72 -45.17 -33.57
N GLN A 879 -22.34 -43.87 -33.71
CA GLN A 879 -21.70 -42.98 -32.70
C GLN A 879 -22.68 -42.43 -31.62
N THR A 880 -22.20 -42.19 -30.38
CA THR A 880 -23.00 -42.09 -29.14
C THR A 880 -23.27 -40.64 -28.64
N VAL A 881 -24.46 -40.35 -28.08
CA VAL A 881 -24.78 -39.11 -27.33
C VAL A 881 -25.18 -39.52 -25.91
N SER A 882 -24.74 -38.77 -24.89
CA SER A 882 -24.99 -39.16 -23.48
C SER A 882 -25.53 -37.98 -22.64
N ILE A 883 -26.70 -38.18 -22.03
CA ILE A 883 -27.38 -37.19 -21.18
C ILE A 883 -27.08 -37.49 -19.71
N VAL A 884 -26.81 -36.44 -18.93
CA VAL A 884 -26.42 -36.54 -17.52
C VAL A 884 -27.43 -35.77 -16.64
N ASN A 885 -27.95 -36.44 -15.61
CA ASN A 885 -29.01 -35.92 -14.72
C ASN A 885 -28.46 -35.63 -13.31
N PRO A 886 -28.85 -34.53 -12.64
CA PRO A 886 -28.31 -34.16 -11.32
C PRO A 886 -28.73 -35.10 -10.18
N SER A 887 -29.72 -35.97 -10.40
CA SER A 887 -30.15 -36.96 -9.40
C SER A 887 -29.20 -38.16 -9.27
N LEU A 888 -28.23 -38.33 -10.18
CA LEU A 888 -27.28 -39.44 -10.13
C LEU A 888 -26.29 -39.27 -8.97
N SER A 889 -25.97 -40.38 -8.28
CA SER A 889 -24.88 -40.41 -7.31
C SER A 889 -23.55 -40.08 -7.99
N TYR A 890 -22.59 -39.51 -7.25
CA TYR A 890 -21.29 -39.11 -7.81
C TYR A 890 -20.57 -40.24 -8.56
N GLN A 891 -20.57 -41.46 -8.00
CA GLN A 891 -19.93 -42.63 -8.63
C GLN A 891 -20.61 -42.94 -9.97
N ASN A 892 -21.94 -42.92 -10.01
CA ASN A 892 -22.71 -43.17 -11.23
C ASN A 892 -22.55 -42.04 -12.25
N LEU A 893 -22.45 -40.80 -11.80
CA LEU A 893 -22.24 -39.61 -12.64
C LEU A 893 -20.91 -39.68 -13.38
N THR A 894 -19.82 -39.90 -12.63
CA THR A 894 -18.46 -39.97 -13.17
C THR A 894 -18.28 -41.19 -14.06
N TYR A 895 -18.84 -42.34 -13.65
CA TYR A 895 -18.87 -43.56 -14.46
C TYR A 895 -19.61 -43.36 -15.78
N THR A 896 -20.78 -42.69 -15.76
CA THR A 896 -21.57 -42.40 -16.97
C THR A 896 -20.79 -41.50 -17.93
N ILE A 897 -20.14 -40.46 -17.42
CA ILE A 897 -19.34 -39.54 -18.24
C ILE A 897 -18.12 -40.24 -18.85
N TYR A 898 -17.36 -41.02 -18.08
CA TYR A 898 -16.20 -41.73 -18.63
C TYR A 898 -16.59 -42.83 -19.61
N ASN A 899 -17.67 -43.56 -19.35
CA ASN A 899 -18.16 -44.56 -20.30
C ASN A 899 -18.64 -43.91 -21.60
N ALA A 900 -19.31 -42.76 -21.53
CA ALA A 900 -19.69 -42.00 -22.71
C ALA A 900 -18.47 -41.59 -23.53
N ILE A 901 -17.41 -41.09 -22.88
CA ILE A 901 -16.17 -40.71 -23.57
C ILE A 901 -15.48 -41.94 -24.18
N ALA A 902 -15.41 -43.05 -23.43
CA ALA A 902 -14.81 -44.30 -23.89
C ALA A 902 -15.61 -44.98 -25.01
N SER A 903 -16.93 -44.77 -25.06
CA SER A 903 -17.81 -45.28 -26.12
C SER A 903 -17.80 -44.42 -27.38
N GLY A 904 -17.03 -43.33 -27.41
CA GLY A 904 -16.94 -42.42 -28.55
C GLY A 904 -18.03 -41.35 -28.61
N SER A 905 -18.64 -40.98 -27.47
CA SER A 905 -19.62 -39.90 -27.43
C SER A 905 -18.97 -38.54 -27.57
N ASN A 906 -19.36 -37.79 -28.60
CA ASN A 906 -18.82 -36.45 -28.86
C ASN A 906 -19.51 -35.35 -28.02
N TYR A 907 -20.70 -35.63 -27.47
CA TYR A 907 -21.51 -34.66 -26.73
C TYR A 907 -22.01 -35.23 -25.40
N ILE A 908 -21.78 -34.47 -24.34
CA ILE A 908 -22.22 -34.75 -22.97
C ILE A 908 -23.10 -33.58 -22.53
N VAL A 909 -24.40 -33.84 -22.40
CA VAL A 909 -25.40 -32.80 -22.11
C VAL A 909 -25.83 -32.91 -20.65
N PHE A 910 -25.58 -31.85 -19.88
CA PHE A 910 -26.04 -31.73 -18.51
C PHE A 910 -27.45 -31.14 -18.46
N ALA A 911 -28.39 -31.84 -17.82
CA ALA A 911 -29.67 -31.24 -17.46
C ALA A 911 -29.46 -30.08 -16.45
N PRO A 912 -30.32 -29.04 -16.43
CA PRO A 912 -30.20 -27.94 -15.47
C PRO A 912 -30.13 -28.43 -14.02
N GLY A 913 -29.21 -27.88 -13.23
CA GLY A 913 -28.97 -28.34 -11.85
C GLY A 913 -27.55 -28.14 -11.36
N SER A 914 -27.30 -28.58 -10.12
CA SER A 914 -25.97 -28.53 -9.48
C SER A 914 -25.34 -29.91 -9.40
N TYR A 915 -24.08 -30.02 -9.81
CA TYR A 915 -23.33 -31.27 -9.85
C TYR A 915 -22.03 -31.14 -9.07
N ARG A 916 -21.65 -32.22 -8.38
CA ARG A 916 -20.35 -32.34 -7.70
C ARG A 916 -19.52 -33.42 -8.36
N LEU A 917 -18.39 -33.04 -8.95
CA LEU A 917 -17.53 -33.95 -9.70
C LEU A 917 -16.09 -33.44 -9.80
N ASN A 918 -15.18 -34.35 -10.09
CA ASN A 918 -13.83 -34.07 -10.54
C ASN A 918 -13.57 -35.02 -11.72
N LEU A 919 -13.32 -34.47 -12.91
CA LEU A 919 -13.11 -35.21 -14.15
C LEU A 919 -11.67 -35.09 -14.63
N VAL A 920 -11.13 -36.19 -15.13
CA VAL A 920 -9.82 -36.29 -15.76
C VAL A 920 -10.04 -36.82 -17.17
N ILE A 921 -9.95 -35.92 -18.15
CA ILE A 921 -10.21 -36.22 -19.55
C ILE A 921 -8.89 -36.58 -20.23
N ASN A 922 -8.80 -37.81 -20.72
CA ASN A 922 -7.69 -38.30 -21.50
C ASN A 922 -8.26 -39.08 -22.69
N THR A 923 -8.50 -38.39 -23.80
CA THR A 923 -9.11 -38.98 -24.99
C THR A 923 -8.35 -38.54 -26.25
N THR A 924 -8.45 -39.33 -27.32
CA THR A 924 -7.96 -38.97 -28.65
C THR A 924 -9.02 -38.24 -29.49
N GLY A 925 -10.29 -38.24 -29.04
CA GLY A 925 -11.43 -37.61 -29.72
C GLY A 925 -11.76 -36.20 -29.19
N SER A 926 -12.80 -35.60 -29.77
CA SER A 926 -13.36 -34.33 -29.30
C SER A 926 -14.58 -34.58 -28.41
N VAL A 927 -14.63 -33.95 -27.24
CA VAL A 927 -15.76 -34.03 -26.31
C VAL A 927 -16.28 -32.63 -25.99
N THR A 928 -17.60 -32.46 -26.07
CA THR A 928 -18.28 -31.21 -25.76
C THR A 928 -19.19 -31.38 -24.55
N PHE A 929 -18.95 -30.58 -23.51
CA PHE A 929 -19.80 -30.46 -22.32
C PHE A 929 -20.76 -29.28 -22.50
N LEU A 930 -22.06 -29.56 -22.50
CA LEU A 930 -23.12 -28.57 -22.78
C LEU A 930 -24.11 -28.48 -21.61
N GLY A 931 -24.54 -27.28 -21.25
CA GLY A 931 -25.68 -27.13 -20.34
C GLY A 931 -26.02 -25.70 -19.91
N THR A 932 -27.24 -25.24 -20.13
CA THR A 932 -27.73 -23.95 -19.62
C THR A 932 -28.34 -24.10 -18.22
N GLY A 933 -28.00 -23.22 -17.28
CA GLY A 933 -28.48 -23.32 -15.89
C GLY A 933 -27.81 -24.44 -15.09
N VAL A 934 -26.59 -24.81 -15.49
CA VAL A 934 -25.81 -25.88 -14.86
C VAL A 934 -24.69 -25.29 -14.02
N THR A 935 -24.57 -25.75 -12.78
CA THR A 935 -23.48 -25.40 -11.87
C THR A 935 -22.63 -26.62 -11.53
N LEU A 936 -21.33 -26.59 -11.86
CA LEU A 936 -20.38 -27.63 -11.45
C LEU A 936 -19.57 -27.15 -10.24
N GLN A 937 -19.44 -28.04 -9.26
CA GLN A 937 -18.64 -27.88 -8.06
C GLN A 937 -17.67 -29.07 -7.93
N PRO A 938 -16.48 -28.89 -7.32
CA PRO A 938 -15.59 -30.00 -7.08
C PRO A 938 -16.20 -30.95 -6.05
N LEU A 939 -16.06 -32.27 -6.24
CA LEU A 939 -16.35 -33.22 -5.17
C LEU A 939 -15.28 -33.13 -4.08
N SER A 940 -14.02 -33.20 -4.48
CA SER A 940 -12.85 -32.98 -3.62
C SER A 940 -12.33 -31.58 -3.87
N VAL A 941 -12.32 -30.74 -2.84
CA VAL A 941 -11.79 -29.38 -2.90
C VAL A 941 -10.29 -29.33 -3.22
N ALA A 942 -9.57 -30.45 -3.10
CA ALA A 942 -8.16 -30.59 -3.42
C ALA A 942 -7.88 -30.81 -4.92
N SER A 943 -8.90 -31.02 -5.76
CA SER A 943 -8.75 -31.40 -7.16
C SER A 943 -9.50 -30.44 -8.11
N PRO A 944 -9.00 -30.21 -9.33
CA PRO A 944 -9.73 -29.44 -10.35
C PRO A 944 -11.08 -30.10 -10.70
N ILE A 945 -12.08 -29.31 -11.09
CA ILE A 945 -13.36 -29.84 -11.58
C ILE A 945 -13.11 -30.60 -12.89
N ILE A 946 -12.30 -30.04 -13.79
CA ILE A 946 -11.91 -30.69 -15.03
C ILE A 946 -10.39 -30.61 -15.18
N THR A 947 -9.75 -31.75 -15.41
CA THR A 947 -8.36 -31.87 -15.80
C THR A 947 -8.31 -32.45 -17.21
N VAL A 948 -7.64 -31.77 -18.14
CA VAL A 948 -7.44 -32.25 -19.52
C VAL A 948 -6.00 -32.73 -19.66
N LEU A 949 -5.83 -34.05 -19.75
CA LEU A 949 -4.52 -34.69 -19.98
C LEU A 949 -4.24 -34.89 -21.47
N ASN A 950 -5.27 -35.11 -22.29
CA ASN A 950 -5.18 -35.15 -23.75
C ASN A 950 -6.59 -35.02 -24.39
N GLY A 951 -6.63 -34.58 -25.65
CA GLY A 951 -7.85 -34.47 -26.47
C GLY A 951 -8.37 -33.05 -26.67
N ASN A 952 -9.51 -32.93 -27.37
CA ASN A 952 -10.17 -31.63 -27.62
C ASN A 952 -11.42 -31.53 -26.75
N VAL A 953 -11.43 -30.61 -25.78
CA VAL A 953 -12.53 -30.41 -24.85
C VAL A 953 -13.20 -29.06 -25.11
N THR A 954 -14.52 -29.06 -25.30
CA THR A 954 -15.32 -27.84 -25.36
C THR A 954 -16.26 -27.76 -24.17
N ILE A 955 -16.37 -26.59 -23.57
CA ILE A 955 -17.29 -26.26 -22.47
C ILE A 955 -18.19 -25.12 -22.93
N ASP A 956 -19.50 -25.32 -22.94
CA ASP A 956 -20.47 -24.31 -23.38
C ASP A 956 -21.66 -24.17 -22.42
N GLY A 957 -21.94 -22.94 -21.99
CA GLY A 957 -23.08 -22.58 -21.16
C GLY A 957 -22.94 -22.87 -19.66
N LEU A 958 -21.79 -23.39 -19.21
CA LEU A 958 -21.63 -23.90 -17.83
C LEU A 958 -21.19 -22.80 -16.84
N THR A 959 -21.68 -22.90 -15.61
CA THR A 959 -21.11 -22.17 -14.46
C THR A 959 -20.31 -23.13 -13.59
N MET A 960 -19.08 -22.77 -13.23
CA MET A 960 -18.19 -23.62 -12.45
C MET A 960 -17.57 -22.84 -11.29
N TYR A 961 -17.55 -23.44 -10.09
CA TYR A 961 -16.99 -22.82 -8.89
C TYR A 961 -16.11 -23.79 -8.10
N SER A 962 -14.87 -23.40 -7.78
CA SER A 962 -13.93 -24.19 -6.97
C SER A 962 -13.14 -23.34 -5.97
N LYS A 963 -12.75 -23.93 -4.82
CA LYS A 963 -11.87 -23.25 -3.84
C LYS A 963 -10.39 -23.27 -4.23
N LEU A 964 -9.97 -24.14 -5.15
CA LEU A 964 -8.60 -24.19 -5.66
C LEU A 964 -8.61 -23.93 -7.17
N PHE A 965 -8.47 -24.97 -7.98
CA PHE A 965 -8.44 -24.86 -9.44
C PHE A 965 -9.82 -25.22 -10.01
N VAL A 966 -10.30 -24.51 -11.05
CA VAL A 966 -11.50 -24.96 -11.77
C VAL A 966 -11.10 -25.92 -12.88
N VAL A 967 -10.25 -25.46 -13.80
CA VAL A 967 -9.79 -26.25 -14.95
C VAL A 967 -8.27 -26.30 -14.97
N ARG A 968 -7.73 -27.50 -15.14
CA ARG A 968 -6.30 -27.74 -15.37
C ARG A 968 -6.12 -28.36 -16.75
N VAL A 969 -5.23 -27.82 -17.57
CA VAL A 969 -4.89 -28.34 -18.90
C VAL A 969 -3.42 -28.72 -18.88
N ASP A 970 -3.17 -30.02 -18.80
CA ASP A 970 -1.81 -30.53 -18.86
C ASP A 970 -1.40 -30.65 -20.32
N ASN A 971 -2.19 -31.33 -21.15
CA ASN A 971 -1.93 -31.43 -22.57
C ASN A 971 -3.26 -31.57 -23.34
N GLY A 972 -3.37 -30.97 -24.53
CA GLY A 972 -4.59 -30.94 -25.34
C GLY A 972 -5.20 -29.55 -25.56
N ASN A 973 -6.42 -29.52 -26.10
CA ASN A 973 -7.09 -28.30 -26.55
C ASN A 973 -8.36 -28.07 -25.72
N LEU A 974 -8.49 -26.89 -25.12
CA LEU A 974 -9.66 -26.49 -24.35
C LEU A 974 -10.34 -25.29 -25.00
N VAL A 975 -11.65 -25.38 -25.22
CA VAL A 975 -12.48 -24.27 -25.69
C VAL A 975 -13.56 -23.99 -24.65
N ILE A 976 -13.69 -22.76 -24.19
CA ILE A 976 -14.72 -22.31 -23.25
C ILE A 976 -15.57 -21.24 -23.92
N LYS A 977 -16.89 -21.45 -23.97
CA LYS A 977 -17.86 -20.55 -24.57
C LYS A 977 -19.00 -20.25 -23.60
N ASN A 978 -19.50 -19.02 -23.59
CA ASN A 978 -20.71 -18.60 -22.88
C ASN A 978 -20.76 -19.07 -21.41
N SER A 979 -19.61 -19.12 -20.73
CA SER A 979 -19.46 -19.81 -19.44
C SER A 979 -18.96 -18.87 -18.33
N ASN A 980 -19.21 -19.24 -17.08
CA ASN A 980 -18.77 -18.50 -15.90
C ASN A 980 -17.85 -19.38 -15.03
N ILE A 981 -16.56 -19.07 -15.00
CA ILE A 981 -15.52 -19.85 -14.32
C ILE A 981 -15.04 -19.07 -13.09
N ASN A 982 -15.21 -19.61 -11.88
CA ASN A 982 -14.90 -18.91 -10.63
C ASN A 982 -14.03 -19.75 -9.69
N SER A 983 -12.95 -19.17 -9.17
CA SER A 983 -12.01 -19.86 -8.29
C SER A 983 -11.43 -19.01 -7.15
N ASP A 984 -11.14 -19.64 -6.00
CA ASP A 984 -10.38 -19.03 -4.89
C ASP A 984 -8.84 -19.19 -5.00
N LEU A 985 -8.31 -19.75 -6.11
CA LEU A 985 -6.89 -19.80 -6.46
C LEU A 985 -6.66 -19.45 -7.94
N TYR A 986 -6.63 -20.44 -8.85
CA TYR A 986 -6.53 -20.22 -10.30
C TYR A 986 -7.80 -20.70 -11.01
N ALA A 987 -8.38 -19.87 -11.88
CA ALA A 987 -9.54 -20.31 -12.64
C ALA A 987 -9.13 -21.36 -13.69
N ILE A 988 -8.10 -21.04 -14.47
CA ILE A 988 -7.53 -21.94 -15.47
C ILE A 988 -6.02 -22.02 -15.27
N GLN A 989 -5.49 -23.24 -15.22
CA GLN A 989 -4.05 -23.50 -15.16
C GLN A 989 -3.62 -24.35 -16.34
N THR A 990 -2.50 -24.01 -16.98
CA THR A 990 -1.82 -24.92 -17.92
C THR A 990 -0.45 -25.34 -17.39
N THR A 991 -0.04 -26.58 -17.66
CA THR A 991 1.26 -27.09 -17.16
C THR A 991 2.21 -27.65 -18.22
N SER A 992 1.72 -27.91 -19.43
CA SER A 992 2.51 -28.23 -20.63
C SER A 992 1.91 -27.59 -21.89
N ASN A 993 2.53 -27.82 -23.05
CA ASN A 993 2.11 -27.25 -24.33
C ASN A 993 0.65 -27.61 -24.64
N SER A 994 -0.23 -26.60 -24.62
CA SER A 994 -1.68 -26.75 -24.69
C SER A 994 -2.28 -25.58 -25.46
N THR A 995 -3.50 -25.74 -25.95
CA THR A 995 -4.29 -24.61 -26.47
C THR A 995 -5.50 -24.35 -25.57
N VAL A 996 -5.76 -23.09 -25.25
CA VAL A 996 -6.90 -22.66 -24.44
C VAL A 996 -7.58 -21.47 -25.10
N SER A 997 -8.78 -21.67 -25.61
CA SER A 997 -9.58 -20.65 -26.26
C SER A 997 -10.81 -20.30 -25.43
N ILE A 998 -11.09 -19.01 -25.26
CA ILE A 998 -12.15 -18.50 -24.39
C ILE A 998 -12.96 -17.45 -25.16
N GLU A 999 -14.27 -17.65 -25.25
CA GLU A 999 -15.21 -16.79 -25.97
C GLU A 999 -16.40 -16.42 -25.08
N ASN A 1000 -16.79 -15.15 -25.10
CA ASN A 1000 -18.04 -14.67 -24.46
C ASN A 1000 -18.21 -15.14 -23.01
N SER A 1001 -17.10 -15.22 -22.25
CA SER A 1001 -17.08 -15.88 -20.94
C SER A 1001 -16.50 -14.99 -19.85
N ASN A 1002 -16.88 -15.27 -18.61
CA ASN A 1002 -16.32 -14.62 -17.42
C ASN A 1002 -15.41 -15.60 -16.68
N VAL A 1003 -14.17 -15.19 -16.44
CA VAL A 1003 -13.14 -16.01 -15.78
C VAL A 1003 -12.58 -15.23 -14.59
N TYR A 1004 -12.87 -15.72 -13.38
CA TYR A 1004 -12.39 -15.13 -12.14
C TYR A 1004 -11.58 -16.16 -11.34
N GLY A 1005 -10.36 -15.78 -10.96
CA GLY A 1005 -9.57 -16.55 -10.01
C GLY A 1005 -8.91 -15.64 -8.99
N LYS A 1006 -9.04 -15.95 -7.70
CA LYS A 1006 -8.58 -15.08 -6.62
C LYS A 1006 -7.09 -14.74 -6.72
N VAL A 1007 -6.24 -15.69 -7.11
CA VAL A 1007 -4.81 -15.44 -7.34
C VAL A 1007 -4.55 -15.19 -8.82
N ALA A 1008 -5.02 -16.08 -9.71
CA ALA A 1008 -4.92 -15.84 -11.14
C ALA A 1008 -6.19 -16.19 -11.91
N GLY A 1009 -6.57 -15.35 -12.87
CA GLY A 1009 -7.62 -15.73 -13.83
C GLY A 1009 -7.12 -16.87 -14.70
N ILE A 1010 -6.05 -16.60 -15.45
CA ILE A 1010 -5.35 -17.60 -16.27
C ILE A 1010 -3.89 -17.67 -15.80
N TYR A 1011 -3.45 -18.85 -15.42
CA TYR A 1011 -2.07 -19.13 -15.03
C TYR A 1011 -1.47 -20.18 -15.96
N ALA A 1012 -0.83 -19.72 -17.04
CA ALA A 1012 -0.29 -20.57 -18.08
C ALA A 1012 1.23 -20.68 -17.96
N VAL A 1013 1.71 -21.88 -17.62
CA VAL A 1013 3.14 -22.17 -17.56
C VAL A 1013 3.50 -23.29 -18.53
N ASN A 1014 4.62 -23.11 -19.24
CA ASN A 1014 5.22 -24.06 -20.17
C ASN A 1014 4.39 -24.32 -21.44
N GLY A 1015 4.17 -23.31 -22.28
CA GLY A 1015 3.77 -23.56 -23.68
C GLY A 1015 2.31 -23.36 -24.04
N LEU A 1016 1.59 -22.40 -23.45
CA LEU A 1016 0.28 -22.03 -24.02
C LEU A 1016 0.49 -21.53 -25.44
N SER A 1017 -0.07 -22.23 -26.43
CA SER A 1017 0.16 -21.93 -27.84
C SER A 1017 -1.15 -21.76 -28.61
N SER A 1018 -1.11 -20.98 -29.70
CA SER A 1018 -2.24 -20.83 -30.66
C SER A 1018 -3.60 -20.62 -30.00
N SER A 1019 -3.63 -19.81 -28.93
CA SER A 1019 -4.75 -19.67 -28.01
C SER A 1019 -5.37 -18.29 -28.14
N TYR A 1020 -6.68 -18.16 -27.92
CA TYR A 1020 -7.34 -16.85 -28.00
C TYR A 1020 -8.33 -16.59 -26.85
N ILE A 1021 -8.32 -15.37 -26.33
CA ILE A 1021 -9.30 -14.87 -25.38
C ILE A 1021 -10.05 -13.74 -26.08
N TYR A 1022 -11.32 -13.98 -26.40
CA TYR A 1022 -12.14 -13.10 -27.22
C TYR A 1022 -13.44 -12.71 -26.51
N ASN A 1023 -13.77 -11.41 -26.54
CA ASN A 1023 -15.01 -10.85 -25.97
C ASN A 1023 -15.30 -11.38 -24.55
N SER A 1024 -14.26 -11.47 -23.72
CA SER A 1024 -14.32 -12.13 -22.42
C SER A 1024 -13.79 -11.23 -21.32
N LYS A 1025 -14.20 -11.51 -20.08
CA LYS A 1025 -13.72 -10.81 -18.88
C LYS A 1025 -12.87 -11.74 -18.05
N VAL A 1026 -11.62 -11.36 -17.81
CA VAL A 1026 -10.70 -12.06 -16.90
C VAL A 1026 -10.44 -11.19 -15.69
N SER A 1027 -10.59 -11.72 -14.47
CA SER A 1027 -10.40 -10.93 -13.25
C SER A 1027 -9.70 -11.70 -12.13
N SER A 1028 -8.89 -11.02 -11.31
CA SER A 1028 -8.14 -11.63 -10.20
C SER A 1028 -7.64 -10.65 -9.13
N ASN A 1029 -7.02 -11.14 -8.04
CA ASN A 1029 -6.29 -10.27 -7.10
C ASN A 1029 -4.78 -10.20 -7.36
N VAL A 1030 -4.15 -11.17 -8.03
CA VAL A 1030 -2.69 -11.13 -8.25
C VAL A 1030 -2.37 -11.02 -9.73
N TRP A 1031 -2.59 -12.06 -10.53
CA TRP A 1031 -2.31 -12.05 -11.97
C TRP A 1031 -3.60 -12.15 -12.77
N GLY A 1032 -3.95 -11.18 -13.61
CA GLY A 1032 -5.09 -11.32 -14.51
C GLY A 1032 -4.85 -12.50 -15.45
N ILE A 1033 -3.80 -12.37 -16.26
CA ILE A 1033 -3.27 -13.40 -17.14
C ILE A 1033 -1.75 -13.49 -16.93
N TYR A 1034 -1.25 -14.68 -16.62
CA TYR A 1034 0.18 -14.96 -16.53
C TYR A 1034 0.57 -15.95 -17.64
N LEU A 1035 1.49 -15.53 -18.51
CA LEU A 1035 1.97 -16.29 -19.66
C LEU A 1035 3.48 -16.55 -19.50
N LYS A 1036 3.85 -17.82 -19.35
CA LYS A 1036 5.26 -18.23 -19.36
C LYS A 1036 5.51 -19.23 -20.48
N ASP A 1037 6.52 -18.94 -21.30
CA ASP A 1037 6.89 -19.70 -22.50
C ASP A 1037 5.72 -19.86 -23.50
N ALA A 1038 4.89 -18.83 -23.67
CA ALA A 1038 3.69 -18.84 -24.50
C ALA A 1038 3.95 -18.39 -25.95
N TYR A 1039 3.28 -19.01 -26.92
CA TYR A 1039 3.47 -18.77 -28.34
C TYR A 1039 2.17 -18.44 -29.07
N SER A 1040 2.07 -17.27 -29.71
CA SER A 1040 0.87 -16.88 -30.48
C SER A 1040 -0.44 -16.92 -29.67
N VAL A 1041 -0.41 -16.43 -28.43
CA VAL A 1041 -1.62 -16.19 -27.63
C VAL A 1041 -2.19 -14.82 -27.95
N ILE A 1042 -3.49 -14.75 -28.27
CA ILE A 1042 -4.20 -13.52 -28.65
C ILE A 1042 -5.24 -13.16 -27.59
N VAL A 1043 -5.17 -11.95 -27.02
CA VAL A 1043 -6.22 -11.37 -26.17
C VAL A 1043 -6.87 -10.24 -26.94
N ASN A 1044 -8.14 -10.39 -27.31
CA ASN A 1044 -8.85 -9.45 -28.19
C ASN A 1044 -10.26 -9.11 -27.69
N TYR A 1045 -10.69 -7.85 -27.85
CA TYR A 1045 -11.99 -7.33 -27.42
C TYR A 1045 -12.38 -7.70 -25.98
N SER A 1046 -11.39 -7.84 -25.11
CA SER A 1046 -11.56 -8.42 -23.78
C SER A 1046 -11.27 -7.39 -22.69
N SER A 1047 -11.63 -7.73 -21.46
CA SER A 1047 -11.26 -6.93 -20.27
C SER A 1047 -10.47 -7.78 -19.28
N VAL A 1048 -9.35 -7.25 -18.81
CA VAL A 1048 -8.49 -7.89 -17.81
C VAL A 1048 -8.38 -6.96 -16.61
N ASP A 1049 -8.94 -7.36 -15.46
CA ASP A 1049 -8.97 -6.55 -14.24
C ASP A 1049 -8.32 -7.30 -13.06
N ALA A 1050 -7.16 -6.83 -12.61
CA ALA A 1050 -6.38 -7.50 -11.57
C ALA A 1050 -5.90 -6.52 -10.49
N LYS A 1051 -5.85 -6.92 -9.22
CA LYS A 1051 -5.38 -5.98 -8.18
C LYS A 1051 -3.88 -5.70 -8.20
N VAL A 1052 -3.03 -6.59 -8.72
CA VAL A 1052 -1.56 -6.38 -8.74
C VAL A 1052 -1.01 -6.33 -10.16
N PHE A 1053 -1.07 -7.44 -10.90
CA PHE A 1053 -0.55 -7.60 -12.25
C PHE A 1053 -1.69 -7.89 -13.23
N GLY A 1054 -1.90 -7.04 -14.25
CA GLY A 1054 -2.90 -7.26 -15.29
C GLY A 1054 -2.51 -8.42 -16.19
N ILE A 1055 -1.56 -8.21 -17.10
CA ILE A 1055 -1.01 -9.26 -17.97
C ILE A 1055 0.51 -9.34 -17.77
N VAL A 1056 1.03 -10.55 -17.52
CA VAL A 1056 2.47 -10.81 -17.38
C VAL A 1056 2.92 -11.78 -18.45
N ILE A 1057 4.04 -11.45 -19.11
CA ILE A 1057 4.70 -12.28 -20.13
C ILE A 1057 6.12 -12.57 -19.67
N GLU A 1058 6.49 -13.85 -19.62
CA GLU A 1058 7.77 -14.34 -19.12
C GLU A 1058 8.29 -15.54 -19.93
N GLY A 1059 9.58 -15.84 -19.81
CA GLY A 1059 10.25 -16.95 -20.49
C GLY A 1059 10.48 -16.67 -21.96
N ASN A 1060 10.46 -17.72 -22.78
CA ASN A 1060 10.62 -17.66 -24.24
C ASN A 1060 9.31 -17.27 -24.95
N SER A 1061 8.47 -16.47 -24.29
CA SER A 1061 7.17 -16.10 -24.83
C SER A 1061 7.30 -15.20 -26.06
N THR A 1062 6.71 -15.57 -27.18
CA THR A 1062 6.85 -14.82 -28.44
C THR A 1062 5.58 -14.82 -29.28
N ASN A 1063 5.45 -13.79 -30.13
CA ASN A 1063 4.32 -13.58 -31.03
C ASN A 1063 2.94 -13.49 -30.33
N ASN A 1064 2.92 -13.16 -29.04
CA ASN A 1064 1.66 -12.96 -28.31
C ASN A 1064 1.10 -11.56 -28.61
N VAL A 1065 -0.21 -11.44 -28.74
CA VAL A 1065 -0.90 -10.21 -29.15
C VAL A 1065 -1.96 -9.83 -28.12
N ILE A 1066 -1.86 -8.61 -27.59
CA ILE A 1066 -2.88 -7.99 -26.75
C ILE A 1066 -3.47 -6.83 -27.56
N GLU A 1067 -4.70 -6.99 -28.04
CA GLU A 1067 -5.33 -6.02 -28.93
C GLU A 1067 -6.76 -5.65 -28.53
N ASN A 1068 -7.19 -4.42 -28.78
CA ASN A 1068 -8.54 -3.93 -28.47
C ASN A 1068 -9.01 -4.28 -27.05
N THR A 1069 -8.08 -4.32 -26.08
CA THR A 1069 -8.31 -4.88 -24.75
C THR A 1069 -8.19 -3.78 -23.70
N ASN A 1070 -9.10 -3.80 -22.71
CA ASN A 1070 -9.01 -2.94 -21.54
C ASN A 1070 -8.29 -3.68 -20.41
N VAL A 1071 -7.09 -3.23 -20.06
CA VAL A 1071 -6.29 -3.80 -18.97
C VAL A 1071 -6.29 -2.83 -17.79
N SER A 1072 -6.70 -3.29 -16.62
CA SER A 1072 -6.74 -2.53 -15.38
C SER A 1072 -5.97 -3.26 -14.29
N ALA A 1073 -4.94 -2.62 -13.71
CA ALA A 1073 -4.27 -3.17 -12.53
C ALA A 1073 -3.59 -2.13 -11.64
N LYS A 1074 -3.54 -2.34 -10.32
CA LYS A 1074 -2.96 -1.31 -9.42
C LYS A 1074 -1.45 -1.15 -9.59
N VAL A 1075 -0.69 -2.24 -9.73
CA VAL A 1075 0.78 -2.16 -9.75
C VAL A 1075 1.34 -2.26 -11.15
N PHE A 1076 1.08 -3.35 -11.88
CA PHE A 1076 1.58 -3.55 -13.24
C PHE A 1076 0.41 -3.78 -14.19
N GLY A 1077 0.15 -2.87 -15.12
CA GLY A 1077 -0.85 -3.05 -16.17
C GLY A 1077 -0.46 -4.22 -17.09
N ILE A 1078 0.57 -4.01 -17.89
CA ILE A 1078 1.21 -5.07 -18.70
C ILE A 1078 2.69 -5.12 -18.37
N TYR A 1079 3.21 -6.31 -18.08
CA TYR A 1079 4.60 -6.53 -17.73
C TYR A 1079 5.22 -7.64 -18.58
N VAL A 1080 6.12 -7.27 -19.48
CA VAL A 1080 6.94 -8.19 -20.27
C VAL A 1080 8.29 -8.33 -19.60
N LYS A 1081 8.43 -9.38 -18.79
CA LYS A 1081 9.63 -9.68 -18.02
C LYS A 1081 10.72 -10.33 -18.89
N SER A 1082 10.32 -11.20 -19.81
CA SER A 1082 11.17 -11.83 -20.83
C SER A 1082 10.33 -12.25 -22.04
N GLY A 1083 10.97 -12.40 -23.20
CA GLY A 1083 10.30 -12.72 -24.46
C GLY A 1083 10.39 -11.60 -25.50
N GLU A 1084 10.18 -11.96 -26.76
CA GLU A 1084 10.37 -11.05 -27.91
C GLU A 1084 9.19 -11.15 -28.89
N ASN A 1085 9.03 -10.14 -29.76
CA ASN A 1085 7.95 -10.07 -30.76
C ASN A 1085 6.54 -10.11 -30.17
N ASN A 1086 6.36 -9.70 -28.91
CA ASN A 1086 5.03 -9.54 -28.33
C ASN A 1086 4.47 -8.16 -28.69
N ILE A 1087 3.17 -8.10 -29.01
CA ILE A 1087 2.51 -6.91 -29.56
C ILE A 1087 1.37 -6.47 -28.64
N ILE A 1088 1.39 -5.22 -28.22
CA ILE A 1088 0.29 -4.54 -27.53
C ILE A 1088 -0.26 -3.48 -28.49
N ARG A 1089 -1.52 -3.55 -28.88
CA ARG A 1089 -2.10 -2.57 -29.82
C ARG A 1089 -3.53 -2.16 -29.50
N ASN A 1090 -3.94 -0.96 -29.89
CA ASN A 1090 -5.33 -0.48 -29.79
C ASN A 1090 -5.96 -0.68 -28.39
N SER A 1091 -5.14 -0.65 -27.32
CA SER A 1091 -5.56 -1.08 -26.00
C SER A 1091 -5.58 0.08 -25.01
N LEU A 1092 -6.50 0.00 -24.04
CA LEU A 1092 -6.60 0.94 -22.94
C LEU A 1092 -5.98 0.32 -21.70
N ILE A 1093 -4.95 0.94 -21.16
CA ILE A 1093 -4.16 0.38 -20.05
C ILE A 1093 -4.24 1.35 -18.87
N ASN A 1094 -4.88 0.91 -17.79
CA ASN A 1094 -5.08 1.68 -16.57
C ASN A 1094 -4.21 1.10 -15.46
N SER A 1095 -3.30 1.90 -14.90
CA SER A 1095 -2.51 1.47 -13.74
C SER A 1095 -2.17 2.61 -12.77
N GLU A 1096 -1.82 2.26 -11.53
CA GLU A 1096 -1.31 3.24 -10.57
C GLU A 1096 0.21 3.35 -10.61
N VAL A 1097 0.96 2.24 -10.69
CA VAL A 1097 2.43 2.27 -10.53
C VAL A 1097 3.16 2.13 -11.87
N PHE A 1098 3.05 1.00 -12.56
CA PHE A 1098 3.69 0.73 -13.86
C PHE A 1098 2.60 0.33 -14.86
N ALA A 1099 2.20 1.23 -15.75
CA ALA A 1099 1.17 0.86 -16.72
C ALA A 1099 1.70 -0.15 -17.76
N VAL A 1100 2.89 0.09 -18.32
CA VAL A 1100 3.59 -0.88 -19.17
C VAL A 1100 5.06 -0.97 -18.77
N LYS A 1101 5.55 -2.18 -18.51
CA LYS A 1101 6.95 -2.45 -18.19
C LYS A 1101 7.55 -3.47 -19.16
N PHE A 1102 8.69 -3.15 -19.76
CA PHE A 1102 9.49 -4.04 -20.59
C PHE A 1102 10.89 -4.21 -20.00
N ASP A 1103 11.22 -5.44 -19.58
CA ASP A 1103 12.58 -5.82 -19.19
C ASP A 1103 13.34 -6.54 -20.33
N SER A 1104 12.64 -6.86 -21.43
CA SER A 1104 13.20 -7.50 -22.64
C SER A 1104 12.89 -6.69 -23.91
N GLY A 1105 13.70 -6.87 -24.96
CA GLY A 1105 13.66 -6.09 -26.21
C GLY A 1105 12.80 -6.72 -27.31
N ASN A 1106 12.74 -6.07 -28.48
CA ASN A 1106 12.02 -6.53 -29.68
C ASN A 1106 10.50 -6.69 -29.50
N ASN A 1107 9.90 -6.02 -28.52
CA ASN A 1107 8.45 -5.97 -28.33
C ASN A 1107 7.86 -4.67 -28.90
N VAL A 1108 6.55 -4.67 -29.15
CA VAL A 1108 5.84 -3.55 -29.77
C VAL A 1108 4.69 -3.10 -28.88
N ILE A 1109 4.58 -1.79 -28.68
CA ILE A 1109 3.34 -1.16 -28.24
C ILE A 1109 2.91 -0.11 -29.26
N GLU A 1110 1.66 -0.19 -29.74
CA GLU A 1110 1.14 0.75 -30.72
C GLU A 1110 -0.32 1.18 -30.51
N ASN A 1111 -0.68 2.37 -30.99
CA ASN A 1111 -2.06 2.88 -31.01
C ASN A 1111 -2.82 2.75 -29.67
N SER A 1112 -2.12 2.84 -28.54
CA SER A 1112 -2.65 2.51 -27.23
C SER A 1112 -2.73 3.74 -26.34
N ILE A 1113 -3.70 3.72 -25.42
CA ILE A 1113 -3.92 4.79 -24.43
C ILE A 1113 -3.55 4.25 -23.06
N ILE A 1114 -2.70 4.98 -22.36
CA ILE A 1114 -2.23 4.65 -21.01
C ILE A 1114 -2.76 5.70 -20.05
N ASN A 1115 -3.48 5.27 -19.02
CA ASN A 1115 -3.88 6.12 -17.89
C ASN A 1115 -3.07 5.70 -16.66
N ASN A 1116 -2.02 6.45 -16.36
CA ASN A 1116 -1.15 6.20 -15.22
C ASN A 1116 -1.44 7.16 -14.07
N LYS A 1117 -1.75 6.63 -12.89
CA LYS A 1117 -2.17 7.46 -11.75
C LYS A 1117 -1.04 7.92 -10.83
N LYS A 1118 0.10 7.21 -10.75
CA LYS A 1118 1.16 7.54 -9.78
C LYS A 1118 2.58 7.57 -10.34
N VAL A 1119 3.13 6.50 -10.93
CA VAL A 1119 4.59 6.41 -11.18
C VAL A 1119 4.98 6.41 -12.66
N PHE A 1120 5.04 5.27 -13.35
CA PHE A 1120 5.52 5.14 -14.74
C PHE A 1120 4.40 4.79 -15.72
N GLY A 1121 4.25 5.59 -16.78
CA GLY A 1121 3.42 5.21 -17.93
C GLY A 1121 4.04 4.05 -18.70
N ILE A 1122 5.23 4.29 -19.28
CA ILE A 1122 6.07 3.23 -19.85
C ILE A 1122 7.42 3.20 -19.13
N TYR A 1123 7.87 2.00 -18.77
CA TYR A 1123 9.22 1.73 -18.29
C TYR A 1123 9.88 0.67 -19.17
N SER A 1124 10.92 1.00 -19.93
CA SER A 1124 11.57 0.09 -20.89
C SER A 1124 13.09 0.24 -20.88
N LEU A 1125 13.80 -0.72 -20.29
CA LEU A 1125 15.28 -0.72 -20.29
C LEU A 1125 15.89 -1.45 -21.49
N ALA A 1126 15.07 -2.07 -22.32
CA ALA A 1126 15.46 -2.74 -23.54
C ALA A 1126 14.87 -2.05 -24.79
N ASN A 1127 15.47 -2.29 -25.96
CA ASN A 1127 15.05 -1.66 -27.21
C ASN A 1127 13.71 -2.24 -27.69
N ASN A 1128 12.64 -1.47 -27.51
CA ASN A 1128 11.27 -1.83 -27.90
C ASN A 1128 10.70 -0.74 -28.83
N SER A 1129 9.72 -1.11 -29.66
CA SER A 1129 9.09 -0.19 -30.61
C SER A 1129 7.81 0.41 -30.01
N ILE A 1130 7.81 1.73 -29.78
CA ILE A 1130 6.66 2.47 -29.24
C ILE A 1130 6.06 3.37 -30.33
N ARG A 1131 4.80 3.18 -30.73
CA ARG A 1131 4.20 3.92 -31.87
C ARG A 1131 2.79 4.42 -31.58
N ASN A 1132 2.48 5.70 -31.80
CA ASN A 1132 1.14 6.26 -31.59
C ASN A 1132 0.57 6.01 -30.18
N VAL A 1133 1.37 6.20 -29.14
CA VAL A 1133 0.94 5.98 -27.76
C VAL A 1133 0.63 7.31 -27.08
N THR A 1134 -0.50 7.37 -26.38
CA THR A 1134 -0.89 8.52 -25.56
C THR A 1134 -0.90 8.12 -24.08
N ILE A 1135 -0.21 8.88 -23.24
CA ILE A 1135 -0.06 8.62 -21.80
C ILE A 1135 -0.65 9.80 -21.02
N TYR A 1136 -1.60 9.51 -20.14
CA TYR A 1136 -2.21 10.47 -19.21
C TYR A 1136 -1.71 10.22 -17.78
N GLY A 1137 -1.15 11.24 -17.14
CA GLY A 1137 -0.71 11.25 -15.75
C GLY A 1137 0.62 10.55 -15.48
N GLY A 1138 0.94 10.39 -14.20
CA GLY A 1138 2.16 9.75 -13.71
C GLY A 1138 3.25 10.71 -13.23
N LEU A 1139 4.16 10.19 -12.42
CA LEU A 1139 5.41 10.86 -12.08
C LEU A 1139 6.31 10.94 -13.32
N PHE A 1140 6.48 9.82 -14.02
CA PHE A 1140 7.14 9.71 -15.32
C PHE A 1140 6.13 9.23 -16.36
N GLY A 1141 6.01 9.96 -17.47
CA GLY A 1141 5.23 9.51 -18.62
C GLY A 1141 5.91 8.33 -19.29
N ALA A 1142 7.21 8.47 -19.60
CA ALA A 1142 8.03 7.36 -20.12
C ALA A 1142 9.45 7.40 -19.54
N TYR A 1143 10.01 6.22 -19.26
CA TYR A 1143 11.40 5.99 -18.87
C TYR A 1143 11.92 4.88 -19.78
N MET A 1144 12.69 5.20 -20.81
CA MET A 1144 12.91 4.25 -21.91
C MET A 1144 14.26 4.33 -22.62
N THR A 1145 14.63 3.25 -23.30
CA THR A 1145 15.62 3.20 -24.40
C THR A 1145 14.97 2.77 -25.71
N GLY A 1146 15.60 3.06 -26.85
CA GLY A 1146 15.13 2.64 -28.17
C GLY A 1146 14.25 3.65 -28.90
N ASN A 1147 13.43 3.17 -29.84
CA ASN A 1147 12.72 4.01 -30.80
C ASN A 1147 11.26 4.28 -30.40
N ALA A 1148 10.83 5.55 -30.53
CA ALA A 1148 9.43 5.95 -30.36
C ALA A 1148 8.94 6.81 -31.55
N GLN A 1149 7.65 6.68 -31.89
CA GLN A 1149 6.99 7.51 -32.90
C GLN A 1149 5.62 7.98 -32.39
N ASN A 1150 5.28 9.25 -32.56
CA ASN A 1150 4.00 9.87 -32.16
C ASN A 1150 3.65 9.59 -30.69
N LEU A 1151 4.59 9.82 -29.78
CA LEU A 1151 4.40 9.67 -28.33
C LEU A 1151 3.82 10.97 -27.75
N ARG A 1152 2.68 10.88 -27.07
CA ARG A 1152 2.00 12.03 -26.45
C ARG A 1152 1.89 11.82 -24.95
N LEU A 1153 2.41 12.76 -24.15
CA LEU A 1153 2.33 12.72 -22.69
C LEU A 1153 1.51 13.91 -22.19
N TYR A 1154 0.48 13.64 -21.40
CA TYR A 1154 -0.42 14.62 -20.81
C TYR A 1154 -0.42 14.50 -19.29
N GLY A 1155 -0.06 15.56 -18.56
CA GLY A 1155 -0.08 15.60 -17.10
C GLY A 1155 1.01 14.78 -16.38
N ALA A 1156 2.14 14.46 -17.05
CA ALA A 1156 3.26 13.73 -16.46
C ALA A 1156 4.21 14.69 -15.72
N LYS A 1157 4.42 14.51 -14.41
CA LYS A 1157 5.12 15.49 -13.57
C LYS A 1157 6.60 15.71 -13.92
N LEU A 1158 7.35 14.63 -14.19
CA LEU A 1158 8.76 14.64 -14.58
C LEU A 1158 8.95 14.36 -16.08
N GLY A 1159 7.86 14.30 -16.85
CA GLY A 1159 7.87 14.10 -18.31
C GLY A 1159 8.48 12.78 -18.76
N ILE A 1160 9.57 12.83 -19.53
CA ILE A 1160 10.22 11.66 -20.15
C ILE A 1160 11.71 11.61 -19.84
N ASN A 1161 12.22 10.42 -19.54
CA ASN A 1161 13.64 10.15 -19.39
C ASN A 1161 14.10 9.07 -20.38
N ILE A 1162 15.15 9.37 -21.13
CA ILE A 1162 15.69 8.49 -22.17
C ILE A 1162 17.11 8.10 -21.82
N PHE A 1163 17.39 6.81 -21.92
CA PHE A 1163 18.72 6.25 -21.74
C PHE A 1163 19.02 5.42 -22.96
N GLY A 1164 20.25 5.34 -23.43
CA GLY A 1164 20.54 4.55 -24.65
C GLY A 1164 20.46 5.34 -25.95
N SER A 1165 20.72 4.66 -27.07
CA SER A 1165 20.54 5.20 -28.42
C SER A 1165 19.09 5.05 -28.86
N GLY A 1166 18.57 6.01 -29.60
CA GLY A 1166 17.20 5.92 -30.09
C GLY A 1166 16.78 7.09 -30.95
N TYR A 1167 15.71 6.85 -31.70
CA TYR A 1167 15.01 7.87 -32.49
C TYR A 1167 13.61 8.10 -31.91
N ILE A 1168 13.29 9.37 -31.63
CA ILE A 1168 11.93 9.78 -31.25
C ILE A 1168 11.36 10.68 -32.33
N GLY A 1169 10.47 10.13 -33.14
CA GLY A 1169 9.69 10.90 -34.11
C GLY A 1169 8.40 11.42 -33.48
N ASN A 1170 8.16 12.73 -33.52
CA ASN A 1170 6.96 13.41 -33.04
C ASN A 1170 6.64 13.16 -31.55
N LEU A 1171 7.38 13.80 -30.66
CA LEU A 1171 7.06 13.86 -29.23
C LEU A 1171 6.15 15.07 -28.92
N SER A 1172 5.07 14.86 -28.15
CA SER A 1172 4.20 15.93 -27.64
C SER A 1172 4.12 15.86 -26.11
N LEU A 1173 4.34 16.98 -25.44
CA LEU A 1173 4.29 17.12 -23.98
C LEU A 1173 3.45 18.36 -23.63
N ASP A 1174 2.47 18.23 -22.73
CA ASP A 1174 1.75 19.39 -22.17
C ASP A 1174 2.39 19.94 -20.88
N SER A 1175 3.20 19.11 -20.20
CA SER A 1175 3.80 19.35 -18.89
C SER A 1175 4.94 18.35 -18.62
N GLY A 1176 5.82 18.68 -17.67
CA GLY A 1176 6.96 17.85 -17.27
C GLY A 1176 8.27 18.11 -18.02
N ASN A 1177 9.36 17.54 -17.51
CA ASN A 1177 10.72 17.76 -18.02
C ASN A 1177 11.16 16.67 -19.01
N PHE A 1178 12.17 17.00 -19.80
CA PHE A 1178 12.80 16.09 -20.74
C PHE A 1178 14.25 15.86 -20.29
N SER A 1179 14.64 14.62 -20.07
CA SER A 1179 16.01 14.26 -19.70
C SER A 1179 16.53 13.13 -20.59
N ILE A 1180 17.80 13.24 -20.97
CA ILE A 1180 18.55 12.19 -21.66
C ILE A 1180 19.78 11.88 -20.82
N GLN A 1181 20.04 10.59 -20.57
CA GLN A 1181 21.28 10.11 -19.97
C GLN A 1181 21.92 9.08 -20.91
N TYR A 1182 23.03 9.40 -21.60
CA TYR A 1182 23.55 8.46 -22.59
C TYR A 1182 25.08 8.44 -22.87
N ASN A 1183 25.46 7.34 -23.53
CA ASN A 1183 26.73 6.82 -24.06
C ASN A 1183 26.59 6.50 -25.59
N GLY A 1184 26.11 7.44 -26.44
CA GLY A 1184 25.94 7.32 -27.93
C GLY A 1184 25.00 8.38 -28.59
N SER A 1185 24.36 8.10 -29.75
CA SER A 1185 23.49 9.06 -30.51
C SER A 1185 21.97 8.97 -30.24
N VAL A 1186 21.31 10.13 -30.07
CA VAL A 1186 19.83 10.27 -29.96
C VAL A 1186 19.32 11.35 -30.92
N ILE A 1187 18.27 11.04 -31.69
CA ILE A 1187 17.64 11.97 -32.65
C ILE A 1187 16.19 12.19 -32.25
N ILE A 1188 15.77 13.46 -32.17
CA ILE A 1188 14.41 13.83 -31.76
C ILE A 1188 13.79 14.76 -32.80
N ARG A 1189 12.63 14.38 -33.33
CA ARG A 1189 11.79 15.24 -34.18
C ARG A 1189 10.55 15.64 -33.39
N SER A 1190 10.29 16.94 -33.23
CA SER A 1190 9.08 17.46 -32.58
C SER A 1190 8.25 18.26 -33.58
N THR A 1191 6.94 18.01 -33.63
CA THR A 1191 6.04 18.58 -34.65
C THR A 1191 5.08 19.65 -34.14
N ASN A 1192 4.92 19.85 -32.83
CA ASN A 1192 4.02 20.87 -32.28
C ASN A 1192 4.58 21.50 -31.00
N LYS A 1193 4.30 22.82 -30.86
CA LYS A 1193 4.47 23.70 -29.69
C LYS A 1193 5.30 23.07 -28.55
N ALA A 1194 6.60 23.36 -28.53
CA ALA A 1194 7.47 22.88 -27.46
C ALA A 1194 6.96 23.28 -26.06
N PRO A 1195 7.30 22.47 -25.04
CA PRO A 1195 6.79 22.63 -23.68
C PRO A 1195 7.30 23.94 -23.06
N SER A 1196 6.55 24.49 -22.12
CA SER A 1196 7.09 25.39 -21.10
C SER A 1196 8.01 24.56 -20.18
N VAL A 1197 9.27 24.39 -20.57
CA VAL A 1197 10.24 23.58 -19.82
C VAL A 1197 10.85 24.40 -18.69
N VAL A 1198 10.78 23.89 -17.46
CA VAL A 1198 11.53 24.41 -16.30
C VAL A 1198 12.59 23.37 -15.95
N GLY A 1199 13.78 23.54 -16.53
CA GLY A 1199 14.99 22.74 -16.24
C GLY A 1199 15.05 21.39 -16.95
N SER A 1200 15.80 21.32 -18.05
CA SER A 1200 16.25 20.03 -18.61
C SER A 1200 17.69 19.78 -18.19
N TYR A 1201 18.01 18.56 -17.78
CA TYR A 1201 19.39 18.11 -17.61
C TYR A 1201 19.67 17.08 -18.71
N VAL A 1202 20.55 17.46 -19.64
CA VAL A 1202 21.00 16.60 -20.74
C VAL A 1202 22.44 16.18 -20.44
N PHE A 1203 22.69 14.87 -20.29
CA PHE A 1203 24.03 14.28 -20.17
C PHE A 1203 24.41 13.68 -21.53
N VAL A 1204 25.61 13.99 -22.03
CA VAL A 1204 25.90 13.89 -23.47
C VAL A 1204 27.00 12.87 -23.79
N GLY A 1205 26.70 12.03 -24.81
CA GLY A 1205 27.66 11.34 -25.69
C GLY A 1205 27.60 11.88 -27.14
N ASN A 1206 28.45 11.35 -28.03
CA ASN A 1206 28.95 11.93 -29.30
C ASN A 1206 28.07 12.87 -30.16
N GLN A 1207 26.73 12.72 -30.29
CA GLN A 1207 25.86 13.65 -31.04
C GLN A 1207 24.39 13.62 -30.56
N ILE A 1208 23.79 14.81 -30.31
CA ILE A 1208 22.34 15.00 -30.08
C ILE A 1208 21.80 15.95 -31.16
N GLU A 1209 20.74 15.54 -31.86
CA GLU A 1209 20.07 16.35 -32.89
C GLU A 1209 18.59 16.54 -32.53
N ILE A 1210 18.17 17.81 -32.34
CA ILE A 1210 16.78 18.18 -32.10
C ILE A 1210 16.24 18.94 -33.31
N LEU A 1211 15.15 18.42 -33.89
CA LEU A 1211 14.49 18.94 -35.08
C LEU A 1211 13.08 19.44 -34.71
N GLY A 1212 12.86 20.75 -34.66
CA GLY A 1212 11.53 21.32 -34.38
C GLY A 1212 11.54 22.73 -33.76
N SER A 1213 10.35 23.25 -33.42
CA SER A 1213 10.23 24.46 -32.59
C SER A 1213 10.52 24.13 -31.13
N ILE A 1214 11.48 24.82 -30.52
CA ILE A 1214 11.81 24.73 -29.09
C ILE A 1214 11.54 26.09 -28.45
N ASN A 1215 10.71 26.14 -27.39
CA ASN A 1215 10.26 27.38 -26.73
C ASN A 1215 10.71 27.46 -25.27
N ALA A 1216 11.82 26.81 -24.91
CA ALA A 1216 12.35 26.79 -23.56
C ALA A 1216 13.87 26.62 -23.52
N ASN A 1217 14.48 26.94 -22.38
CA ASN A 1217 15.92 26.85 -22.18
C ASN A 1217 16.38 25.39 -22.20
N ILE A 1218 17.38 25.10 -23.01
CA ILE A 1218 18.07 23.82 -23.03
C ILE A 1218 19.33 23.97 -22.18
N THR A 1219 19.46 23.15 -21.13
CA THR A 1219 20.66 23.09 -20.29
C THR A 1219 21.32 21.73 -20.45
N PHE A 1220 22.61 21.75 -20.81
CA PHE A 1220 23.47 20.59 -20.90
C PHE A 1220 24.32 20.53 -19.63
N ILE A 1221 24.32 19.40 -18.94
CA ILE A 1221 25.17 19.18 -17.76
C ILE A 1221 26.26 18.20 -18.13
N THR A 1222 27.49 18.65 -17.96
CA THR A 1222 28.71 17.83 -18.06
C THR A 1222 29.20 17.55 -16.65
N ASP A 1223 28.96 16.36 -16.11
CA ASP A 1223 29.83 15.87 -15.04
C ASP A 1223 29.81 14.35 -14.90
N LEU A 1224 30.92 13.85 -14.34
CA LEU A 1224 31.37 12.46 -14.19
C LEU A 1224 32.36 12.01 -15.29
N THR A 1225 33.59 12.50 -15.17
CA THR A 1225 34.89 11.85 -15.51
C THR A 1225 35.67 12.25 -16.77
N GLY A 1226 35.39 13.36 -17.46
CA GLY A 1226 36.26 13.77 -18.58
C GLY A 1226 36.20 15.27 -18.93
N ASN A 1227 37.32 15.80 -19.41
CA ASN A 1227 37.56 17.20 -19.86
C ASN A 1227 36.71 17.63 -21.09
N LEU A 1228 35.43 17.27 -21.15
CA LEU A 1228 34.55 17.63 -22.26
C LEU A 1228 34.04 19.06 -22.06
N SER A 1229 34.28 19.91 -23.07
CA SER A 1229 33.80 21.28 -23.11
C SER A 1229 32.88 21.47 -24.31
N VAL A 1230 31.81 22.27 -24.13
CA VAL A 1230 30.90 22.64 -25.22
C VAL A 1230 31.68 23.50 -26.21
N ILE A 1231 31.93 22.99 -27.42
CA ILE A 1231 32.61 23.77 -28.48
C ILE A 1231 31.62 24.79 -29.04
N LYS A 1232 30.47 24.28 -29.48
CA LYS A 1232 29.45 25.05 -30.18
C LYS A 1232 28.11 24.32 -30.22
N ILE A 1233 27.05 25.11 -30.17
CA ILE A 1233 25.69 24.76 -30.53
C ILE A 1233 25.43 25.38 -31.90
N VAL A 1234 25.10 24.58 -32.90
CA VAL A 1234 24.83 25.07 -34.26
C VAL A 1234 23.36 25.08 -34.59
N GLY A 1235 22.97 26.11 -35.35
CA GLY A 1235 21.60 26.30 -35.83
C GLY A 1235 21.40 25.89 -37.28
N LYS A 1236 20.20 26.19 -37.79
CA LYS A 1236 19.61 25.86 -39.11
C LYS A 1236 20.51 26.00 -40.36
N LEU A 1237 21.65 26.70 -40.28
CA LEU A 1237 22.61 26.92 -41.37
C LEU A 1237 24.06 26.56 -40.98
N SER A 1238 24.25 25.71 -39.97
CA SER A 1238 25.57 25.36 -39.41
C SER A 1238 26.32 26.53 -38.75
N ASN A 1239 25.65 27.65 -38.53
CA ASN A 1239 26.18 28.81 -37.79
C ASN A 1239 26.21 28.51 -36.29
N VAL A 1240 27.30 28.87 -35.62
CA VAL A 1240 27.44 28.78 -34.17
C VAL A 1240 26.49 29.77 -33.50
N ILE A 1241 25.55 29.28 -32.71
CA ILE A 1241 24.57 30.10 -31.98
C ILE A 1241 24.99 30.32 -30.53
N SER A 1242 25.72 29.38 -29.92
CA SER A 1242 26.26 29.53 -28.56
C SER A 1242 27.42 28.58 -28.30
N ASN A 1243 28.29 28.97 -27.36
CA ASN A 1243 29.40 28.16 -26.83
C ASN A 1243 29.18 27.83 -25.33
N THR A 1244 28.01 28.16 -24.78
CA THR A 1244 27.66 27.95 -23.38
C THR A 1244 26.92 26.62 -23.19
N THR A 1245 26.95 26.07 -21.97
CA THR A 1245 26.20 24.88 -21.57
C THR A 1245 24.69 25.09 -21.51
N THR A 1246 24.21 26.32 -21.59
CA THR A 1246 22.79 26.67 -21.65
C THR A 1246 22.50 27.53 -22.88
N PHE A 1247 21.42 27.24 -23.61
CA PHE A 1247 21.03 28.01 -24.79
C PHE A 1247 19.50 28.16 -24.89
N THR A 1248 19.05 29.33 -25.34
CA THR A 1248 17.64 29.63 -25.62
C THR A 1248 17.39 29.67 -27.14
N PRO A 1249 16.69 28.67 -27.70
CA PRO A 1249 16.38 28.62 -29.13
C PRO A 1249 15.42 29.74 -29.57
N GLN A 1250 15.68 30.29 -30.76
CA GLN A 1250 14.80 31.26 -31.43
C GLN A 1250 14.01 30.57 -32.57
N GLY A 1251 12.97 29.82 -32.21
CA GLY A 1251 12.00 29.26 -33.17
C GLY A 1251 12.34 27.88 -33.74
N TYR A 1252 11.82 27.58 -34.94
CA TYR A 1252 11.91 26.26 -35.59
C TYR A 1252 13.27 26.04 -36.27
N GLY A 1253 14.01 25.00 -35.89
CA GLY A 1253 15.34 24.73 -36.44
C GLY A 1253 15.89 23.34 -36.13
N ILE A 1254 17.04 23.04 -36.75
CA ILE A 1254 17.92 21.93 -36.39
C ILE A 1254 18.94 22.47 -35.41
N TYR A 1255 19.01 21.88 -34.21
CA TYR A 1255 19.98 22.25 -33.19
C TYR A 1255 20.89 21.06 -32.93
N GLY A 1256 22.19 21.25 -33.19
CA GLY A 1256 23.22 20.23 -32.97
C GLY A 1256 24.24 20.69 -31.92
N LEU A 1257 24.56 19.82 -30.97
CA LEU A 1257 25.60 20.04 -29.97
C LEU A 1257 26.90 19.34 -30.41
N TYR A 1258 28.01 20.09 -30.42
CA TYR A 1258 29.35 19.57 -30.70
C TYR A 1258 30.26 19.82 -29.48
N MET A 1259 30.94 18.77 -29.02
CA MET A 1259 31.86 18.81 -27.88
C MET A 1259 33.22 18.28 -28.30
N THR A 1260 34.31 18.79 -27.72
CA THR A 1260 35.67 18.26 -27.90
C THR A 1260 36.02 17.45 -26.67
N GLY A 1261 36.50 16.23 -26.90
CA GLY A 1261 37.28 15.42 -25.96
C GLY A 1261 38.61 15.08 -26.59
#